data_AF-A0A3E0VWQ9-F1
#
_entry.id   AF-A0A3E0VWQ9-F1
#
_cell.length_a   1.000
_cell.length_b   1.000
_cell.length_c   1.000
_cell.angle_alpha   90.00
_cell.angle_beta   90.00
_cell.angle_gamma   90.00
#
_symmetry.space_group_name_H-M   'P 1'
#
loop_
_entity.id
_entity.type
_entity.pdbx_description
1 polymer ?
#
loop_
_entity_poly.entity_id
_entity_poly.type
_entity_poly.pdbx_seq_one_letter_code
_entity_poly.pdbx_strand_id
1 'polypeptide(L)'
;MGLRELEQAFSRAGIRSTDRADFLEELEDYRHADPPVSLWTNSQFGVGVLSYFMLATRVDITTTLYERNGSLGRQLRVVIPNQGAEFEIHDDGPGTQQGTTIRLRLKPGVSVSGLSTLRDLVILCPFGMTADDDKGLRHEWGAGDVNISSRHVRTRSGSSPVEDEATGIWWVDGWGPVLSDGIWAESFLYGAIINLTGDQLPKLTIDRRRILEFDEAYCDRVTLEAIPTAIGAAWQFVGTQFWLDSAFPFNPALVDAIVESASERADLVIQQKPKPLNVAVAGYLVGDGDFDRVAEPMRAAGWSMSRRIVAGAHPRFGNRASNMVAGVVRASPTDAVFLATAQTTSSMLTIQEISPWDADATAIYDAERHLRWPIDRVVSRARVLGLPVPAEAESLPPSNDFIRALLNRNSSWNVDEPREFKAFDVILTAWDLQLPFEEADEILRTRKLEVQPTWRSILDAPPTPFELVWASKNADGVAPWRLAKSAVSMDAVFRASMVLQSTVGEVTAGLRRLGFRVDVNSDYEPFELDHVDLLLVSRDLDGLAPFLERAYPISKKRLEKSVSQTDHSEDEVRRRFGRLGHPVWPEIPETLSRIDGRRDQDIARLAEHLHDEGNPRLTIEPMSLTREDVSLAALDYVRRIFWPRSSEIPYLHVWSRAKEWGRPEKKVVRRLERLGYTTAPNPFGKLKSRDRALLNRGGNGGSPWRALGDTLSLLEVALVSQSSGRSMKKVLVDAQRLGLLIDASSDDFLVVRPGPVTP
;
A
#
# COMPACT_ATOMS: atom_id res chain seq x y z
N MET A 1 -0.85 -14.37 -51.52
CA MET A 1 -1.89 -13.50 -52.09
C MET A 1 -1.85 -13.61 -53.62
N GLY A 2 -3.00 -13.68 -54.28
CA GLY A 2 -3.12 -13.73 -55.75
C GLY A 2 -3.37 -12.35 -56.39
N LEU A 3 -3.31 -12.29 -57.73
CA LEU A 3 -3.45 -11.03 -58.50
C LEU A 3 -4.78 -10.30 -58.20
N ARG A 4 -5.90 -11.02 -58.21
CA ARG A 4 -7.23 -10.48 -57.89
C ARG A 4 -7.31 -9.90 -56.49
N GLU A 5 -6.65 -10.52 -55.52
CA GLU A 5 -6.64 -10.02 -54.14
C GLU A 5 -5.86 -8.72 -54.03
N LEU A 6 -4.72 -8.62 -54.70
CA LEU A 6 -3.89 -7.41 -54.71
C LEU A 6 -4.60 -6.24 -55.42
N GLU A 7 -5.28 -6.50 -56.54
CA GLU A 7 -6.09 -5.51 -57.24
C GLU A 7 -7.23 -4.98 -56.35
N GLN A 8 -7.90 -5.86 -55.60
CA GLN A 8 -9.08 -5.52 -54.80
C GLN A 8 -8.74 -4.94 -53.42
N ALA A 9 -7.64 -5.38 -52.79
CA ALA A 9 -7.26 -4.98 -51.43
C ALA A 9 -7.00 -3.47 -51.29
N PHE A 10 -6.58 -2.79 -52.36
CA PHE A 10 -6.25 -1.36 -52.34
C PHE A 10 -7.25 -0.48 -53.11
N SER A 11 -8.09 -1.06 -53.99
CA SER A 11 -9.00 -0.28 -54.86
C SER A 11 -10.42 -0.08 -54.32
N ARG A 12 -10.86 -0.90 -53.34
CA ARG A 12 -12.21 -0.80 -52.75
C ARG A 12 -12.14 -0.45 -51.27
N ALA A 13 -12.05 0.84 -50.97
CA ALA A 13 -12.25 1.32 -49.60
C ALA A 13 -13.66 0.95 -49.12
N GLY A 14 -13.77 0.06 -48.13
CA GLY A 14 -15.02 -0.22 -47.41
C GLY A 14 -15.52 -1.67 -47.41
N ILE A 15 -14.94 -2.59 -48.20
CA ILE A 15 -15.26 -4.03 -48.10
C ILE A 15 -14.29 -4.68 -47.12
N ARG A 16 -14.81 -5.36 -46.09
CA ARG A 16 -13.97 -6.11 -45.15
C ARG A 16 -13.37 -7.33 -45.85
N SER A 17 -12.10 -7.62 -45.60
CA SER A 17 -11.43 -8.79 -46.20
C SER A 17 -12.11 -10.09 -45.79
N THR A 18 -12.71 -10.11 -44.59
CA THR A 18 -13.49 -11.23 -44.04
C THR A 18 -14.80 -11.50 -44.78
N ASP A 19 -15.31 -10.55 -45.55
CA ASP A 19 -16.62 -10.64 -46.19
C ASP A 19 -16.51 -11.08 -47.67
N ARG A 20 -15.29 -11.39 -48.14
CA ARG A 20 -15.05 -11.85 -49.51
C ARG A 20 -15.43 -13.33 -49.67
N ALA A 21 -16.09 -13.66 -50.78
CA ALA A 21 -16.50 -15.03 -51.09
C ALA A 21 -15.33 -16.02 -51.06
N ASP A 22 -14.21 -15.68 -51.71
CA ASP A 22 -13.01 -16.53 -51.75
C ASP A 22 -12.48 -16.85 -50.32
N PHE A 23 -12.55 -15.85 -49.42
CA PHE A 23 -12.11 -15.98 -48.03
C PHE A 23 -13.09 -16.83 -47.20
N LEU A 24 -14.40 -16.66 -47.41
CA LEU A 24 -15.41 -17.48 -46.72
C LEU A 24 -15.33 -18.95 -47.15
N GLU A 25 -15.07 -19.22 -48.43
CA GLU A 25 -14.83 -20.58 -48.92
C GLU A 25 -13.56 -21.19 -48.32
N GLU A 26 -12.48 -20.41 -48.21
CA GLU A 26 -11.24 -20.87 -47.55
C GLU A 26 -11.46 -21.16 -46.06
N LEU A 27 -12.25 -20.32 -45.38
CA LEU A 27 -12.64 -20.56 -43.99
C LEU A 27 -13.45 -21.86 -43.83
N GLU A 28 -14.30 -22.18 -44.81
CA GLU A 28 -15.08 -23.40 -44.81
C GLU A 28 -14.23 -24.64 -45.09
N ASP A 29 -13.25 -24.54 -45.99
CA ASP A 29 -12.23 -25.59 -46.20
C ASP A 29 -11.45 -25.85 -44.91
N TYR A 30 -11.04 -24.80 -44.20
CA TYR A 30 -10.35 -24.92 -42.91
C TYR A 30 -11.22 -25.56 -41.83
N ARG A 31 -12.51 -25.28 -41.78
CA ARG A 31 -13.45 -25.94 -40.86
C ARG A 31 -13.64 -27.42 -41.14
N HIS A 32 -13.55 -27.83 -42.41
CA HIS A 32 -13.68 -29.22 -42.84
C HIS A 32 -12.35 -29.99 -42.82
N ALA A 33 -11.22 -29.34 -42.57
CA ALA A 33 -9.94 -30.00 -42.38
C ALA A 33 -9.99 -30.93 -41.15
N ASP A 34 -9.11 -31.93 -41.12
CA ASP A 34 -8.95 -32.83 -39.98
C ASP A 34 -7.49 -32.77 -39.47
N PRO A 35 -7.23 -32.14 -38.30
CA PRO A 35 -8.21 -31.46 -37.45
C PRO A 35 -8.69 -30.12 -38.05
N PRO A 36 -9.88 -29.62 -37.64
CA PRO A 36 -10.37 -28.32 -38.08
C PRO A 36 -9.40 -27.19 -37.72
N VAL A 37 -9.17 -26.28 -38.66
CA VAL A 37 -8.28 -25.12 -38.49
C VAL A 37 -9.13 -23.87 -38.22
N SER A 38 -8.95 -23.25 -37.05
CA SER A 38 -9.58 -21.96 -36.74
C SER A 38 -8.71 -20.80 -37.21
N LEU A 39 -9.24 -19.95 -38.09
CA LEU A 39 -8.55 -18.76 -38.57
C LEU A 39 -9.00 -17.51 -37.81
N TRP A 40 -8.07 -16.88 -37.11
CA TRP A 40 -8.28 -15.63 -36.38
C TRP A 40 -7.62 -14.47 -37.13
N THR A 41 -8.42 -13.56 -37.69
CA THR A 41 -7.86 -12.46 -38.48
C THR A 41 -7.44 -11.29 -37.59
N ASN A 42 -6.15 -10.97 -37.60
CA ASN A 42 -5.60 -9.80 -36.90
C ASN A 42 -6.08 -8.44 -37.47
N SER A 43 -6.75 -8.40 -38.62
CA SER A 43 -7.32 -7.18 -39.21
C SER A 43 -8.59 -7.50 -40.03
N GLN A 44 -9.67 -6.76 -39.79
CA GLN A 44 -10.94 -6.92 -40.51
C GLN A 44 -10.97 -6.20 -41.87
N PHE A 45 -10.12 -5.18 -42.05
CA PHE A 45 -10.17 -4.26 -43.19
C PHE A 45 -8.99 -4.39 -44.15
N GLY A 46 -7.95 -5.19 -43.82
CA GLY A 46 -6.76 -5.36 -44.67
C GLY A 46 -5.87 -4.12 -44.86
N VAL A 47 -6.25 -2.94 -44.34
CA VAL A 47 -5.52 -1.67 -44.49
C VAL A 47 -4.22 -1.56 -43.67
N GLY A 48 -3.84 -2.62 -42.95
CA GLY A 48 -2.64 -2.62 -42.08
C GLY A 48 -1.35 -2.28 -42.84
N VAL A 49 -1.27 -2.64 -44.13
CA VAL A 49 -0.12 -2.31 -44.99
C VAL A 49 0.09 -0.80 -45.16
N LEU A 50 -0.97 0.00 -45.05
CA LEU A 50 -0.84 1.46 -45.17
C LEU A 50 -0.12 2.09 -43.97
N SER A 51 -0.11 1.44 -42.80
CA SER A 51 0.63 1.95 -41.63
C SER A 51 2.14 1.93 -41.85
N TYR A 52 2.66 1.13 -42.79
CA TYR A 52 4.07 1.12 -43.15
C TYR A 52 4.55 2.47 -43.69
N PHE A 53 3.69 3.25 -44.34
CA PHE A 53 4.01 4.60 -44.81
C PHE A 53 4.20 5.62 -43.69
N MET A 54 3.93 5.27 -42.43
CA MET A 54 4.41 6.06 -41.30
C MET A 54 5.95 6.10 -41.29
N LEU A 55 6.60 4.98 -41.59
CA LEU A 55 8.06 4.81 -41.54
C LEU A 55 8.74 4.83 -42.91
N ALA A 56 8.05 4.36 -43.96
CA ALA A 56 8.61 4.17 -45.28
C ALA A 56 8.19 5.24 -46.29
N THR A 57 9.07 5.56 -47.24
CA THR A 57 8.71 6.29 -48.46
C THR A 57 8.12 5.37 -49.52
N ARG A 58 8.60 4.12 -49.60
CA ARG A 58 8.20 3.13 -50.60
C ARG A 58 8.12 1.75 -49.96
N VAL A 59 7.13 0.97 -50.41
CA VAL A 59 6.94 -0.43 -50.00
C VAL A 59 7.03 -1.30 -51.25
N ASP A 60 7.94 -2.29 -51.22
CA ASP A 60 8.05 -3.33 -52.24
C ASP A 60 7.55 -4.66 -51.63
N ILE A 61 6.58 -5.31 -52.25
CA ILE A 61 6.02 -6.59 -51.80
C ILE A 61 6.32 -7.63 -52.87
N THR A 62 6.83 -8.79 -52.50
CA THR A 62 6.96 -9.96 -53.37
C THR A 62 6.16 -11.09 -52.74
N THR A 63 5.21 -11.67 -53.47
CA THR A 63 4.34 -12.73 -52.93
C THR A 63 4.18 -13.85 -53.95
N THR A 64 4.16 -15.08 -53.46
CA THR A 64 3.81 -16.28 -54.22
C THR A 64 2.73 -17.00 -53.46
N LEU A 65 1.54 -17.13 -54.06
CA LEU A 65 0.43 -17.87 -53.46
C LEU A 65 0.73 -19.37 -53.47
N TYR A 66 0.39 -20.05 -52.37
CA TYR A 66 0.30 -21.50 -52.33
C TYR A 66 -1.14 -21.87 -52.67
N GLU A 67 -1.34 -22.46 -53.85
CA GLU A 67 -2.68 -22.74 -54.39
C GLU A 67 -3.35 -23.89 -53.62
N ARG A 68 -4.69 -23.96 -53.64
CA ARG A 68 -5.45 -25.02 -52.94
C ARG A 68 -5.09 -26.44 -53.38
N ASN A 69 -4.56 -26.60 -54.59
CA ASN A 69 -4.09 -27.89 -55.12
C ASN A 69 -2.64 -28.24 -54.71
N GLY A 70 -2.02 -27.46 -53.84
CA GLY A 70 -0.64 -27.64 -53.36
C GLY A 70 0.45 -27.16 -54.34
N SER A 71 0.07 -26.54 -55.46
CA SER A 71 1.03 -25.98 -56.42
C SER A 71 1.43 -24.54 -56.05
N LEU A 72 2.58 -24.11 -56.55
CA LEU A 72 3.00 -22.72 -56.44
C LEU A 72 2.32 -21.90 -57.54
N GLY A 73 1.68 -20.82 -57.13
CA GLY A 73 1.13 -19.82 -58.03
C GLY A 73 2.22 -18.99 -58.72
N ARG A 74 1.80 -17.90 -59.36
CA ARG A 74 2.73 -16.95 -59.98
C ARG A 74 3.39 -16.08 -58.91
N GLN A 75 4.65 -15.74 -59.12
CA GLN A 75 5.35 -14.76 -58.28
C GLN A 75 4.94 -13.36 -58.75
N LEU A 76 4.37 -12.59 -57.82
CA LEU A 76 3.91 -11.24 -58.08
C LEU A 76 4.78 -10.25 -57.30
N ARG A 77 5.19 -9.17 -57.94
CA ARG A 77 5.90 -8.05 -57.33
C ARG A 77 5.03 -6.80 -57.37
N VAL A 78 4.70 -6.27 -56.19
CA VAL A 78 3.91 -5.05 -56.02
C VAL A 78 4.82 -3.92 -55.56
N VAL A 79 4.75 -2.78 -56.22
CA VAL A 79 5.50 -1.57 -55.85
C VAL A 79 4.52 -0.46 -55.51
N ILE A 80 4.55 -0.01 -54.26
CA ILE A 80 3.72 1.08 -53.76
C ILE A 80 4.62 2.29 -53.46
N PRO A 81 4.65 3.33 -54.33
CA PRO A 81 5.62 4.41 -54.25
C PRO A 81 5.32 5.47 -53.18
N ASN A 82 4.08 5.61 -52.70
CA ASN A 82 3.67 6.35 -51.50
C ASN A 82 2.18 6.06 -51.15
N GLN A 83 1.69 6.57 -50.00
CA GLN A 83 0.34 6.30 -49.47
C GLN A 83 -0.83 6.79 -50.36
N GLY A 84 -0.59 7.60 -51.38
CA GLY A 84 -1.62 8.16 -52.25
C GLY A 84 -1.37 7.99 -53.76
N ALA A 85 -0.39 7.16 -54.14
CA ALA A 85 -0.06 6.93 -55.54
C ALA A 85 -0.65 5.61 -56.06
N GLU A 86 -0.81 5.52 -57.37
CA GLU A 86 -1.05 4.25 -58.05
C GLU A 86 0.11 3.28 -57.75
N PHE A 87 -0.23 2.02 -57.52
CA PHE A 87 0.74 0.96 -57.30
C PHE A 87 0.82 0.07 -58.54
N GLU A 88 2.00 -0.48 -58.79
CA GLU A 88 2.25 -1.34 -59.94
C GLU A 88 2.29 -2.80 -59.49
N ILE A 89 1.66 -3.70 -60.24
CA ILE A 89 1.78 -5.15 -60.07
C ILE A 89 2.53 -5.72 -61.28
N HIS A 90 3.61 -6.43 -61.02
CA HIS A 90 4.43 -7.13 -62.02
C HIS A 90 4.30 -8.64 -61.82
N ASP A 91 4.08 -9.39 -62.90
CA ASP A 91 4.11 -10.87 -62.92
C ASP A 91 5.52 -11.31 -63.31
N ASP A 92 6.26 -11.88 -62.34
CA ASP A 92 7.64 -12.33 -62.52
C ASP A 92 7.76 -13.77 -63.02
N GLY A 93 6.64 -14.42 -63.34
CA GLY A 93 6.62 -15.80 -63.80
C GLY A 93 6.21 -16.82 -62.73
N PRO A 94 6.50 -18.12 -62.97
CA PRO A 94 6.24 -19.19 -62.01
C PRO A 94 6.99 -18.98 -60.69
N GLY A 95 6.30 -19.14 -59.56
CA GLY A 95 6.93 -19.06 -58.25
C GLY A 95 7.90 -20.21 -57.98
N THR A 96 9.03 -19.90 -57.36
CA THR A 96 10.04 -20.89 -56.94
C THR A 96 9.99 -21.20 -55.45
N GLN A 97 9.35 -20.34 -54.66
CA GLN A 97 9.14 -20.48 -53.22
C GLN A 97 7.80 -19.85 -52.83
N GLN A 98 7.07 -20.47 -51.91
CA GLN A 98 5.88 -19.89 -51.30
C GLN A 98 6.22 -18.78 -50.30
N GLY A 99 5.29 -17.85 -50.07
CA GLY A 99 5.37 -16.86 -49.01
C GLY A 99 5.28 -15.42 -49.50
N THR A 100 5.50 -14.48 -48.58
CA THR A 100 5.46 -13.04 -48.86
C THR A 100 6.64 -12.34 -48.22
N THR A 101 7.37 -11.56 -49.02
CA THR A 101 8.47 -10.70 -48.58
C THR A 101 8.02 -9.25 -48.70
N ILE A 102 8.15 -8.50 -47.61
CA ILE A 102 7.84 -7.07 -47.56
C ILE A 102 9.14 -6.31 -47.31
N ARG A 103 9.48 -5.38 -48.21
CA ARG A 103 10.65 -4.51 -48.08
C ARG A 103 10.19 -3.06 -47.93
N LEU A 104 10.56 -2.47 -46.80
CA LEU A 104 10.28 -1.08 -46.46
C LEU A 104 11.49 -0.21 -46.78
N ARG A 105 11.34 0.79 -47.64
CA ARG A 105 12.36 1.82 -47.83
C ARG A 105 12.09 2.98 -46.89
N LEU A 106 12.84 3.03 -45.80
CA LEU A 106 12.61 4.00 -44.73
C LEU A 106 12.77 5.45 -45.22
N LYS A 107 12.02 6.36 -44.60
CA LYS A 107 12.18 7.80 -44.83
C LYS A 107 13.57 8.27 -44.37
N PRO A 108 14.18 9.25 -45.05
CA PRO A 108 15.43 9.85 -44.58
C PRO A 108 15.29 10.33 -43.13
N GLY A 109 16.29 10.00 -42.29
CA GLY A 109 16.30 10.36 -40.88
C GLY A 109 15.51 9.43 -39.95
N VAL A 110 14.74 8.47 -40.46
CA VAL A 110 14.12 7.42 -39.63
C VAL A 110 15.17 6.36 -39.29
N SER A 111 15.45 6.20 -38.00
CA SER A 111 16.31 5.14 -37.48
C SER A 111 15.49 4.28 -36.51
N VAL A 112 15.13 3.07 -36.94
CA VAL A 112 14.41 2.08 -36.14
C VAL A 112 15.07 0.71 -36.31
N SER A 113 15.31 0.00 -35.21
CA SER A 113 15.84 -1.36 -35.25
C SER A 113 14.68 -2.35 -35.20
N GLY A 114 14.45 -3.06 -36.31
CA GLY A 114 13.49 -4.16 -36.35
C GLY A 114 13.82 -5.25 -35.34
N LEU A 115 15.11 -5.64 -35.27
CA LEU A 115 15.63 -6.59 -34.29
C LEU A 115 15.27 -6.20 -32.85
N SER A 116 15.61 -4.98 -32.43
CA SER A 116 15.33 -4.53 -31.05
C SER A 116 13.83 -4.45 -30.78
N THR A 117 13.05 -3.98 -31.76
CA THR A 117 11.59 -3.85 -31.63
C THR A 117 10.92 -5.21 -31.49
N LEU A 118 11.28 -6.18 -32.34
CA LEU A 118 10.75 -7.54 -32.29
C LEU A 118 11.18 -8.25 -30.99
N ARG A 119 12.45 -8.11 -30.59
CA ARG A 119 12.97 -8.68 -29.34
C ARG A 119 12.23 -8.16 -28.11
N ASP A 120 11.80 -6.91 -28.13
CA ASP A 120 11.04 -6.35 -27.01
C ASP A 120 9.56 -6.77 -27.07
N LEU A 121 8.91 -6.72 -28.24
CA LEU A 121 7.46 -6.89 -28.36
C LEU A 121 6.98 -8.34 -28.52
N VAL A 122 7.74 -9.18 -29.23
CA VAL A 122 7.37 -10.59 -29.48
C VAL A 122 7.93 -11.44 -28.36
N ILE A 123 7.04 -11.83 -27.46
CA ILE A 123 7.36 -12.59 -26.25
C ILE A 123 7.15 -14.08 -26.49
N LEU A 124 6.13 -14.45 -27.24
CA LEU A 124 5.90 -15.80 -27.71
C LEU A 124 5.68 -15.78 -29.22
N CYS A 125 6.22 -16.77 -29.91
CA CYS A 125 5.93 -16.99 -31.32
C CYS A 125 5.62 -18.47 -31.53
N PRO A 126 4.44 -18.85 -32.06
CA PRO A 126 4.15 -20.25 -32.34
C PRO A 126 5.01 -20.83 -33.49
N PHE A 127 5.79 -19.98 -34.15
CA PHE A 127 6.67 -20.36 -35.25
C PHE A 127 8.12 -20.01 -34.92
N GLY A 128 9.06 -20.72 -35.55
CA GLY A 128 10.45 -20.29 -35.54
C GLY A 128 10.59 -18.91 -36.19
N MET A 129 11.13 -17.94 -35.46
CA MET A 129 11.36 -16.59 -35.96
C MET A 129 12.83 -16.22 -35.81
N THR A 130 13.36 -15.47 -36.78
CA THR A 130 14.72 -14.93 -36.71
C THR A 130 14.69 -13.48 -37.11
N ALA A 131 15.47 -12.66 -36.41
CA ALA A 131 15.72 -11.28 -36.78
C ALA A 131 17.21 -11.01 -36.73
N ASP A 132 17.71 -10.26 -37.71
CA ASP A 132 19.10 -9.83 -37.78
C ASP A 132 19.19 -8.35 -38.20
N ASP A 133 20.34 -7.74 -37.94
CA ASP A 133 20.66 -6.38 -38.38
C ASP A 133 21.92 -6.32 -39.24
N ASP A 134 22.16 -5.16 -39.83
CA ASP A 134 23.32 -4.88 -40.70
C ASP A 134 24.67 -4.94 -39.97
N LYS A 135 24.65 -4.99 -38.63
CA LYS A 135 25.83 -5.14 -37.77
C LYS A 135 26.11 -6.61 -37.41
N GLY A 136 25.29 -7.54 -37.91
CA GLY A 136 25.43 -8.97 -37.66
C GLY A 136 24.90 -9.42 -36.29
N LEU A 137 24.14 -8.57 -35.57
CA LEU A 137 23.40 -9.04 -34.40
C LEU A 137 22.23 -9.90 -34.89
N ARG A 138 22.02 -11.04 -34.22
CA ARG A 138 20.95 -11.98 -34.55
C ARG A 138 20.22 -12.40 -33.27
N HIS A 139 18.91 -12.55 -33.37
CA HIS A 139 18.09 -13.15 -32.33
C HIS A 139 17.16 -14.19 -32.96
N GLU A 140 16.97 -15.29 -32.25
CA GLU A 140 16.18 -16.43 -32.69
C GLU A 140 15.14 -16.74 -31.62
N TRP A 141 13.91 -16.96 -32.06
CA TRP A 141 12.81 -17.44 -31.25
C TRP A 141 12.55 -18.90 -31.65
N GLY A 142 12.61 -19.80 -30.67
CA GLY A 142 12.06 -21.14 -30.85
C GLY A 142 10.54 -21.08 -30.91
N ALA A 143 9.94 -22.05 -31.62
CA ALA A 143 8.49 -22.14 -31.71
C ALA A 143 7.91 -22.49 -30.33
N GLY A 144 7.05 -21.62 -29.80
CA GLY A 144 6.44 -21.74 -28.48
C GLY A 144 7.30 -21.23 -27.31
N ASP A 145 8.58 -20.91 -27.55
CA ASP A 145 9.49 -20.51 -26.48
C ASP A 145 9.25 -19.06 -26.02
N VAL A 146 9.23 -18.86 -24.71
CA VAL A 146 9.22 -17.50 -24.13
C VAL A 146 10.54 -16.80 -24.42
N ASN A 147 10.47 -15.65 -25.07
CA ASN A 147 11.60 -14.76 -25.26
C ASN A 147 11.96 -14.04 -23.95
N ILE A 148 12.79 -14.70 -23.14
CA ILE A 148 13.38 -14.16 -21.90
C ILE A 148 14.32 -12.98 -22.13
N SER A 149 14.72 -12.70 -23.38
CA SER A 149 15.56 -11.54 -23.73
C SER A 149 14.74 -10.26 -23.89
N SER A 150 13.41 -10.34 -23.88
CA SER A 150 12.55 -9.16 -23.85
C SER A 150 12.69 -8.44 -22.52
N ARG A 151 12.85 -7.11 -22.57
CA ARG A 151 12.85 -6.24 -21.37
C ARG A 151 11.52 -6.25 -20.60
N HIS A 152 10.47 -6.80 -21.20
CA HIS A 152 9.12 -6.90 -20.61
C HIS A 152 8.92 -8.21 -19.85
N VAL A 153 9.80 -9.20 -20.00
CA VAL A 153 9.85 -10.38 -19.12
C VAL A 153 10.78 -10.05 -17.95
N ARG A 154 10.20 -9.66 -16.82
CA ARG A 154 10.95 -9.14 -15.66
C ARG A 154 11.08 -10.21 -14.58
N THR A 155 12.10 -11.05 -14.72
CA THR A 155 12.48 -12.01 -13.68
C THR A 155 13.40 -11.34 -12.66
N ARG A 156 13.18 -11.60 -11.37
CA ARG A 156 13.91 -10.90 -10.30
C ARG A 156 15.28 -11.55 -10.04
N SER A 157 15.31 -12.87 -9.98
CA SER A 157 16.50 -13.67 -9.69
C SER A 157 17.21 -14.16 -10.95
N GLY A 158 16.68 -13.82 -12.13
CA GLY A 158 17.12 -14.41 -13.40
C GLY A 158 16.64 -15.85 -13.59
N SER A 159 15.69 -16.33 -12.76
CA SER A 159 15.05 -17.63 -12.93
C SER A 159 14.36 -17.70 -14.29
N SER A 160 14.50 -18.82 -15.00
CA SER A 160 13.78 -19.07 -16.24
C SER A 160 12.28 -19.26 -15.95
N PRO A 161 11.39 -18.75 -16.81
CA PRO A 161 9.96 -19.08 -16.74
C PRO A 161 9.74 -20.59 -16.80
N VAL A 162 8.75 -21.08 -16.05
CA VAL A 162 8.39 -22.51 -16.02
C VAL A 162 7.00 -22.69 -16.61
N GLU A 163 6.91 -23.39 -17.73
CA GLU A 163 5.66 -23.65 -18.44
C GLU A 163 4.79 -24.68 -17.72
N ASP A 164 3.49 -24.43 -17.74
CA ASP A 164 2.46 -25.43 -17.51
C ASP A 164 1.85 -25.82 -18.88
N GLU A 165 2.25 -26.97 -19.42
CA GLU A 165 1.86 -27.40 -20.78
C GLU A 165 0.34 -27.57 -20.94
N ALA A 166 -0.39 -27.87 -19.85
CA ALA A 166 -1.83 -28.11 -19.89
C ALA A 166 -2.63 -26.82 -20.10
N THR A 167 -2.17 -25.72 -19.51
CA THR A 167 -2.86 -24.42 -19.54
C THR A 167 -2.19 -23.40 -20.46
N GLY A 168 -0.94 -23.62 -20.84
CA GLY A 168 -0.16 -22.69 -21.66
C GLY A 168 0.20 -21.40 -20.91
N ILE A 169 0.39 -21.47 -19.58
CA ILE A 169 0.92 -20.36 -18.77
C ILE A 169 2.37 -20.61 -18.42
N TRP A 170 3.11 -19.53 -18.10
CA TRP A 170 4.46 -19.67 -17.55
C TRP A 170 4.57 -18.98 -16.20
N TRP A 171 4.96 -19.73 -15.17
CA TRP A 171 5.29 -19.20 -13.85
C TRP A 171 6.60 -18.41 -13.89
N VAL A 172 6.62 -17.23 -13.27
CA VAL A 172 7.79 -16.37 -13.16
C VAL A 172 7.97 -15.82 -11.74
N ASP A 173 9.19 -15.45 -11.39
CA ASP A 173 9.56 -14.95 -10.06
C ASP A 173 9.39 -13.41 -9.91
N GLY A 174 8.52 -12.82 -10.73
CA GLY A 174 8.35 -11.38 -10.85
C GLY A 174 7.14 -11.01 -11.69
N TRP A 175 7.24 -9.92 -12.44
CA TRP A 175 6.14 -9.44 -13.28
C TRP A 175 6.17 -10.13 -14.65
N GLY A 176 5.11 -10.89 -14.95
CA GLY A 176 4.90 -11.52 -16.24
C GLY A 176 3.94 -10.70 -17.11
N PRO A 177 4.20 -10.58 -18.41
CA PRO A 177 3.31 -9.85 -19.31
C PRO A 177 2.04 -10.65 -19.61
N VAL A 178 0.92 -9.95 -19.77
CA VAL A 178 -0.29 -10.48 -20.43
C VAL A 178 -0.18 -10.17 -21.92
N LEU A 179 -0.24 -11.20 -22.75
CA LEU A 179 0.05 -11.12 -24.18
C LEU A 179 -1.24 -11.21 -24.99
N SER A 180 -1.25 -10.55 -26.14
CA SER A 180 -2.25 -10.75 -27.19
C SER A 180 -1.56 -11.48 -28.34
N ASP A 181 -1.87 -12.75 -28.53
CA ASP A 181 -1.27 -13.59 -29.59
C ASP A 181 0.27 -13.55 -29.61
N GLY A 182 0.86 -13.67 -28.42
CA GLY A 182 2.31 -13.67 -28.20
C GLY A 182 2.98 -12.30 -28.20
N ILE A 183 2.24 -11.24 -28.46
CA ILE A 183 2.73 -9.85 -28.50
C ILE A 183 2.38 -9.13 -27.19
N TRP A 184 3.34 -8.40 -26.64
CA TRP A 184 3.12 -7.57 -25.45
C TRP A 184 2.23 -6.35 -25.71
N ALA A 185 1.25 -6.13 -24.83
CA ALA A 185 0.28 -5.02 -24.93
C ALA A 185 0.06 -4.27 -23.59
N GLU A 186 1.16 -3.79 -23.00
CA GLU A 186 1.20 -2.91 -21.81
C GLU A 186 0.40 -3.39 -20.58
N SER A 187 0.21 -4.71 -20.45
CA SER A 187 -0.45 -5.34 -19.31
C SER A 187 0.48 -6.35 -18.64
N PHE A 188 0.38 -6.47 -17.32
CA PHE A 188 1.21 -7.33 -16.48
C PHE A 188 0.38 -8.00 -15.39
N LEU A 189 0.79 -9.21 -15.04
CA LEU A 189 0.32 -9.97 -13.89
C LEU A 189 1.54 -10.41 -13.07
N TYR A 190 1.45 -10.32 -11.75
CA TYR A 190 2.54 -10.79 -10.90
C TYR A 190 2.52 -12.32 -10.84
N GLY A 191 3.67 -12.94 -11.11
CA GLY A 191 3.86 -14.38 -10.91
C GLY A 191 3.63 -15.25 -12.15
N ALA A 192 2.99 -14.76 -13.21
CA ALA A 192 2.75 -15.55 -14.42
C ALA A 192 2.75 -14.74 -15.71
N ILE A 193 3.13 -15.39 -16.82
CA ILE A 193 2.95 -14.95 -18.20
C ILE A 193 1.73 -15.68 -18.75
N ILE A 194 0.79 -14.93 -19.34
CA ILE A 194 -0.44 -15.49 -19.91
C ILE A 194 -0.56 -15.01 -21.36
N ASN A 195 -0.74 -15.95 -22.29
CA ASN A 195 -1.00 -15.65 -23.68
C ASN A 195 -2.49 -15.75 -23.99
N LEU A 196 -3.12 -14.63 -24.33
CA LEU A 196 -4.52 -14.58 -24.72
C LEU A 196 -4.64 -14.76 -26.24
N THR A 197 -5.26 -15.87 -26.65
CA THR A 197 -5.38 -16.30 -28.05
C THR A 197 -6.80 -16.75 -28.39
N GLY A 198 -7.15 -16.73 -29.67
CA GLY A 198 -8.44 -17.22 -30.16
C GLY A 198 -9.63 -16.51 -29.51
N ASP A 199 -10.54 -17.27 -28.91
CA ASP A 199 -11.72 -16.75 -28.21
C ASP A 199 -11.38 -15.85 -27.01
N GLN A 200 -10.14 -15.95 -26.50
CA GLN A 200 -9.67 -15.18 -25.35
C GLN A 200 -8.99 -13.87 -25.74
N LEU A 201 -8.93 -13.54 -27.04
CA LEU A 201 -8.25 -12.34 -27.52
C LEU A 201 -8.75 -11.08 -26.81
N PRO A 202 -7.84 -10.25 -26.26
CA PRO A 202 -8.22 -9.06 -25.53
C PRO A 202 -8.69 -7.96 -26.48
N LYS A 203 -9.49 -7.04 -25.94
CA LYS A 203 -9.83 -5.80 -26.63
C LYS A 203 -8.66 -4.83 -26.49
N LEU A 204 -8.09 -4.41 -27.61
CA LEU A 204 -6.93 -3.50 -27.64
C LEU A 204 -7.33 -2.06 -27.96
N THR A 205 -6.45 -1.11 -27.62
CA THR A 205 -6.48 0.25 -28.17
C THR A 205 -6.34 0.24 -29.69
N ILE A 206 -6.73 1.34 -30.36
CA ILE A 206 -6.62 1.48 -31.82
C ILE A 206 -5.16 1.31 -32.29
N ASP A 207 -4.20 1.84 -31.53
CA ASP A 207 -2.76 1.69 -31.79
C ASP A 207 -2.19 0.33 -31.33
N ARG A 208 -3.02 -0.53 -30.74
CA ARG A 208 -2.72 -1.90 -30.29
C ARG A 208 -1.62 -2.00 -29.24
N ARG A 209 -1.33 -0.91 -28.54
CA ARG A 209 -0.30 -0.88 -27.49
C ARG A 209 -0.81 -1.36 -26.15
N ARG A 210 -2.09 -1.16 -25.86
CA ARG A 210 -2.65 -1.41 -24.53
C ARG A 210 -3.89 -2.27 -24.60
N ILE A 211 -4.00 -3.23 -23.69
CA ILE A 211 -5.24 -3.95 -23.41
C ILE A 211 -6.23 -3.00 -22.71
N LEU A 212 -7.44 -2.91 -23.25
CA LEU A 212 -8.57 -2.19 -22.65
C LEU A 212 -9.43 -3.10 -21.78
N GLU A 213 -9.60 -4.35 -22.21
CA GLU A 213 -10.49 -5.33 -21.58
C GLU A 213 -10.04 -6.73 -21.97
N PHE A 214 -10.09 -7.67 -21.03
CA PHE A 214 -9.85 -9.09 -21.24
C PHE A 214 -10.61 -9.90 -20.19
N ASP A 215 -10.76 -11.21 -20.42
CA ASP A 215 -11.44 -12.10 -19.49
C ASP A 215 -10.52 -12.42 -18.28
N GLU A 216 -10.67 -11.63 -17.21
CA GLU A 216 -9.94 -11.85 -15.95
C GLU A 216 -10.31 -13.21 -15.32
N ALA A 217 -11.56 -13.68 -15.47
CA ALA A 217 -12.00 -14.96 -14.93
C ALA A 217 -11.36 -16.14 -15.65
N TYR A 218 -11.10 -16.00 -16.97
CA TYR A 218 -10.28 -16.96 -17.71
C TYR A 218 -8.86 -17.03 -17.13
N CYS A 219 -8.20 -15.88 -16.92
CA CYS A 219 -6.86 -15.80 -16.35
C CYS A 219 -6.78 -16.43 -14.94
N ASP A 220 -7.75 -16.13 -14.08
CA ASP A 220 -7.84 -16.73 -12.74
C ASP A 220 -8.02 -18.25 -12.82
N ARG A 221 -8.89 -18.73 -13.71
CA ARG A 221 -9.13 -20.17 -13.87
C ARG A 221 -7.88 -20.91 -14.35
N VAL A 222 -7.20 -20.42 -15.40
CA VAL A 222 -6.00 -21.11 -15.93
C VAL A 222 -4.82 -21.05 -14.94
N THR A 223 -4.70 -19.98 -14.17
CA THR A 223 -3.66 -19.90 -13.11
C THR A 223 -3.94 -20.86 -11.95
N LEU A 224 -5.20 -21.06 -11.57
CA LEU A 224 -5.60 -22.07 -10.59
C LEU A 224 -5.38 -23.50 -11.13
N GLU A 225 -5.72 -23.77 -12.39
CA GLU A 225 -5.49 -25.07 -13.04
C GLU A 225 -3.99 -25.43 -13.10
N ALA A 226 -3.10 -24.43 -13.19
CA ALA A 226 -1.65 -24.59 -13.26
C ALA A 226 -0.92 -24.69 -11.90
N ILE A 227 -1.66 -24.72 -10.78
CA ILE A 227 -1.08 -24.90 -9.43
C ILE A 227 -0.19 -26.15 -9.30
N PRO A 228 -0.49 -27.32 -9.91
CA PRO A 228 0.38 -28.48 -9.83
C PRO A 228 1.83 -28.19 -10.27
N THR A 229 2.00 -27.38 -11.32
CA THR A 229 3.32 -26.92 -11.79
C THR A 229 3.95 -25.91 -10.82
N ALA A 230 3.14 -25.05 -10.21
CA ALA A 230 3.55 -24.09 -9.17
C ALA A 230 4.20 -24.78 -7.96
N ILE A 231 3.55 -25.84 -7.45
CA ILE A 231 4.04 -26.66 -6.31
C ILE A 231 5.00 -27.79 -6.74
N GLY A 232 5.36 -27.82 -8.01
CA GLY A 232 6.30 -28.76 -8.62
C GLY A 232 7.55 -28.05 -9.13
N ALA A 233 7.67 -27.93 -10.45
CA ALA A 233 8.85 -27.39 -11.13
C ALA A 233 9.14 -25.91 -10.78
N ALA A 234 8.12 -25.12 -10.51
CA ALA A 234 8.27 -23.69 -10.18
C ALA A 234 8.48 -23.41 -8.69
N TRP A 235 8.37 -24.42 -7.80
CA TRP A 235 8.37 -24.22 -6.36
C TRP A 235 9.64 -23.54 -5.82
N GLN A 236 10.77 -23.70 -6.52
CA GLN A 236 12.04 -23.07 -6.15
C GLN A 236 11.96 -21.53 -6.00
N PHE A 237 11.06 -20.87 -6.74
CA PHE A 237 10.81 -19.43 -6.60
C PHE A 237 9.39 -19.12 -6.09
N VAL A 238 8.37 -19.90 -6.48
CA VAL A 238 6.99 -19.73 -5.98
C VAL A 238 6.91 -19.96 -4.48
N GLY A 239 7.59 -20.99 -3.97
CA GLY A 239 7.65 -21.35 -2.54
C GLY A 239 8.58 -20.46 -1.71
N THR A 240 8.90 -19.26 -2.17
CA THR A 240 9.69 -18.30 -1.42
C THR A 240 8.80 -17.29 -0.73
N GLN A 241 9.19 -16.84 0.46
CA GLN A 241 8.47 -15.80 1.19
C GLN A 241 8.23 -14.56 0.32
N PHE A 242 9.26 -14.15 -0.44
CA PHE A 242 9.16 -12.96 -1.27
C PHE A 242 8.08 -13.09 -2.35
N TRP A 243 8.03 -14.22 -3.05
CA TRP A 243 7.04 -14.42 -4.12
C TRP A 243 5.62 -14.43 -3.54
N LEU A 244 5.39 -15.18 -2.45
CA LEU A 244 4.08 -15.26 -1.81
C LEU A 244 3.62 -13.89 -1.28
N ASP A 245 4.51 -13.14 -0.62
CA ASP A 245 4.20 -11.79 -0.11
C ASP A 245 3.93 -10.79 -1.26
N SER A 246 4.59 -10.94 -2.41
CA SER A 246 4.42 -10.04 -3.56
C SER A 246 3.25 -10.40 -4.47
N ALA A 247 2.87 -11.68 -4.55
CA ALA A 247 1.70 -12.12 -5.29
C ALA A 247 0.39 -11.81 -4.55
N PHE A 248 0.42 -11.83 -3.21
CA PHE A 248 -0.77 -11.69 -2.37
C PHE A 248 -1.60 -10.41 -2.62
N PRO A 249 -1.02 -9.20 -2.77
CA PRO A 249 -1.80 -7.99 -3.03
C PRO A 249 -2.58 -8.00 -4.36
N PHE A 250 -2.17 -8.84 -5.32
CA PHE A 250 -2.77 -8.92 -6.64
C PHE A 250 -3.76 -10.07 -6.77
N ASN A 251 -3.46 -11.23 -6.18
CA ASN A 251 -4.35 -12.39 -6.23
C ASN A 251 -4.28 -13.22 -4.92
N PRO A 252 -4.96 -12.78 -3.84
CA PRO A 252 -4.89 -13.48 -2.55
C PRO A 252 -5.49 -14.89 -2.62
N ALA A 253 -6.50 -15.11 -3.46
CA ALA A 253 -7.13 -16.41 -3.66
C ALA A 253 -6.16 -17.43 -4.30
N LEU A 254 -5.38 -17.01 -5.29
CA LEU A 254 -4.34 -17.84 -5.90
C LEU A 254 -3.26 -18.24 -4.88
N VAL A 255 -2.79 -17.28 -4.07
CA VAL A 255 -1.75 -17.54 -3.06
C VAL A 255 -2.26 -18.51 -1.99
N ASP A 256 -3.50 -18.34 -1.52
CA ASP A 256 -4.17 -19.30 -0.63
C ASP A 256 -4.21 -20.70 -1.24
N ALA A 257 -4.66 -20.82 -2.50
CA ALA A 257 -4.79 -22.10 -3.18
C ALA A 257 -3.43 -22.81 -3.40
N ILE A 258 -2.38 -22.05 -3.72
CA ILE A 258 -1.00 -22.56 -3.82
C ILE A 258 -0.53 -23.11 -2.47
N VAL A 259 -0.71 -22.34 -1.38
CA VAL A 259 -0.27 -22.77 -0.04
C VAL A 259 -1.09 -23.93 0.49
N GLU A 260 -2.41 -23.95 0.24
CA GLU A 260 -3.29 -25.06 0.59
C GLU A 260 -2.85 -26.34 -0.13
N SER A 261 -2.67 -26.29 -1.44
CA SER A 261 -2.19 -27.43 -2.25
C SER A 261 -0.79 -27.88 -1.85
N ALA A 262 0.12 -26.93 -1.56
CA ALA A 262 1.45 -27.25 -1.06
C ALA A 262 1.42 -27.89 0.33
N SER A 263 0.42 -27.58 1.16
CA SER A 263 0.28 -28.14 2.50
C SER A 263 -0.13 -29.61 2.51
N GLU A 264 -0.64 -30.13 1.40
CA GLU A 264 -0.91 -31.57 1.22
C GLU A 264 0.37 -32.38 1.01
N ARG A 265 1.49 -31.69 0.71
CA ARG A 265 2.81 -32.28 0.46
C ARG A 265 3.76 -32.05 1.63
N ALA A 266 4.06 -33.11 2.37
CA ALA A 266 4.94 -33.04 3.55
C ALA A 266 6.41 -32.69 3.24
N ASP A 267 6.84 -32.85 1.98
CA ASP A 267 8.21 -32.58 1.51
C ASP A 267 8.46 -31.11 1.15
N LEU A 268 7.41 -30.30 1.00
CA LEU A 268 7.55 -28.90 0.63
C LEU A 268 7.82 -28.01 1.84
N VAL A 269 8.81 -27.13 1.66
CA VAL A 269 9.17 -26.09 2.63
C VAL A 269 9.11 -24.72 1.96
N ILE A 270 8.63 -23.72 2.69
CA ILE A 270 8.74 -22.32 2.29
C ILE A 270 10.10 -21.79 2.67
N GLN A 271 10.79 -21.22 1.69
CA GLN A 271 12.10 -20.59 1.86
C GLN A 271 11.91 -19.21 2.49
N GLN A 272 12.16 -19.11 3.79
CA GLN A 272 12.11 -17.87 4.55
C GLN A 272 13.29 -17.75 5.53
N LYS A 273 13.58 -16.54 6.00
CA LYS A 273 14.63 -16.30 7.00
C LYS A 273 14.05 -16.34 8.43
N PRO A 274 14.80 -16.85 9.44
CA PRO A 274 16.15 -17.41 9.36
C PRO A 274 16.22 -18.88 8.95
N LYS A 275 15.08 -19.59 8.84
CA LYS A 275 15.01 -21.01 8.47
C LYS A 275 13.79 -21.33 7.60
N PRO A 276 13.89 -22.32 6.70
CA PRO A 276 12.75 -22.85 5.97
C PRO A 276 11.66 -23.37 6.91
N LEU A 277 10.40 -23.27 6.48
CA LEU A 277 9.22 -23.69 7.24
C LEU A 277 8.48 -24.80 6.51
N ASN A 278 8.14 -25.89 7.21
CA ASN A 278 7.33 -26.95 6.61
C ASN A 278 5.88 -26.47 6.42
N VAL A 279 5.44 -26.44 5.15
CA VAL A 279 4.13 -25.89 4.77
C VAL A 279 2.98 -26.76 5.27
N ALA A 280 3.16 -28.09 5.25
CA ALA A 280 2.16 -29.03 5.75
C ALA A 280 1.91 -28.89 7.26
N VAL A 281 2.86 -28.34 8.01
CA VAL A 281 2.74 -28.17 9.47
C VAL A 281 2.30 -26.76 9.85
N ALA A 282 2.92 -25.73 9.29
CA ALA A 282 2.64 -24.35 9.67
C ALA A 282 1.71 -23.60 8.71
N GLY A 283 1.59 -24.04 7.46
CA GLY A 283 1.06 -23.19 6.40
C GLY A 283 1.96 -21.97 6.14
N TYR A 284 1.36 -20.85 5.74
CA TYR A 284 2.06 -19.59 5.49
C TYR A 284 1.19 -18.41 5.91
N LEU A 285 1.79 -17.43 6.60
CA LEU A 285 1.15 -16.15 6.89
C LEU A 285 1.93 -15.05 6.16
N VAL A 286 1.24 -14.24 5.37
CA VAL A 286 1.88 -13.11 4.67
C VAL A 286 2.50 -12.15 5.70
N GLY A 287 3.75 -11.74 5.44
CA GLY A 287 4.57 -10.97 6.39
C GLY A 287 5.41 -11.83 7.35
N ASP A 288 5.41 -13.15 7.18
CA ASP A 288 6.13 -14.08 8.06
C ASP A 288 7.65 -13.79 8.19
N GLY A 289 8.31 -13.16 7.23
CA GLY A 289 9.74 -12.82 7.39
C GLY A 289 10.05 -11.53 8.14
N ASP A 290 9.05 -10.67 8.37
CA ASP A 290 9.26 -9.27 8.82
C ASP A 290 8.93 -9.05 10.31
N PHE A 291 8.87 -10.12 11.11
CA PHE A 291 8.55 -10.10 12.56
C PHE A 291 9.40 -9.13 13.41
N ASP A 292 10.58 -8.71 12.94
CA ASP A 292 11.42 -7.73 13.64
C ASP A 292 10.83 -6.29 13.63
N ARG A 293 9.77 -6.02 12.86
CA ARG A 293 9.31 -4.65 12.57
C ARG A 293 7.94 -4.22 13.13
N VAL A 294 7.10 -5.13 13.64
CA VAL A 294 5.67 -4.82 13.86
C VAL A 294 5.21 -5.12 15.28
N ALA A 295 4.42 -4.20 15.86
CA ALA A 295 3.63 -4.44 17.05
C ALA A 295 2.36 -5.21 16.67
N GLU A 296 2.45 -6.53 16.51
CA GLU A 296 1.27 -7.38 16.36
C GLU A 296 0.42 -7.35 17.65
N PRO A 297 -0.92 -7.41 17.56
CA PRO A 297 -1.75 -7.70 18.71
C PRO A 297 -1.26 -8.99 19.40
N MET A 298 -1.02 -8.96 20.71
CA MET A 298 -0.32 -10.03 21.45
C MET A 298 -0.88 -11.44 21.21
N ARG A 299 -2.19 -11.58 20.97
CA ARG A 299 -2.85 -12.85 20.66
C ARG A 299 -2.43 -13.43 19.29
N ALA A 300 -2.32 -12.58 18.27
CA ALA A 300 -1.86 -12.95 16.92
C ALA A 300 -0.40 -13.43 16.94
N ALA A 301 0.45 -12.73 17.71
CA ALA A 301 1.85 -13.08 17.89
C ALA A 301 2.03 -14.45 18.58
N GLY A 302 1.24 -14.73 19.63
CA GLY A 302 1.26 -16.02 20.33
C GLY A 302 0.82 -17.20 19.45
N TRP A 303 -0.24 -17.00 18.65
CA TRP A 303 -0.72 -18.00 17.68
C TRP A 303 0.33 -18.26 16.58
N SER A 304 0.84 -17.19 15.97
CA SER A 304 1.87 -17.24 14.93
C SER A 304 3.15 -17.95 15.40
N MET A 305 3.60 -17.64 16.62
CA MET A 305 4.77 -18.25 17.23
C MET A 305 4.57 -19.75 17.51
N SER A 306 3.40 -20.15 18.00
CA SER A 306 3.08 -21.55 18.31
C SER A 306 3.17 -22.43 17.06
N ARG A 307 2.63 -21.96 15.94
CA ARG A 307 2.74 -22.55 14.59
C ARG A 307 4.20 -22.80 14.17
N ARG A 308 5.05 -21.78 14.30
CA ARG A 308 6.47 -21.85 13.93
C ARG A 308 7.27 -22.80 14.81
N ILE A 309 6.96 -22.83 16.10
CA ILE A 309 7.58 -23.76 17.05
C ILE A 309 7.27 -25.20 16.62
N VAL A 310 6.00 -25.50 16.30
CA VAL A 310 5.59 -26.84 15.86
C VAL A 310 6.18 -27.22 14.51
N ALA A 311 6.33 -26.28 13.58
CA ALA A 311 7.05 -26.50 12.32
C ALA A 311 8.58 -26.53 12.44
N GLY A 312 9.14 -26.50 13.66
CA GLY A 312 10.57 -26.71 13.90
C GLY A 312 11.46 -25.48 13.65
N ALA A 313 10.89 -24.29 13.44
CA ALA A 313 11.66 -23.05 13.27
C ALA A 313 12.49 -22.71 14.52
N HIS A 314 12.04 -23.17 15.71
CA HIS A 314 12.67 -22.90 16.99
C HIS A 314 13.07 -24.20 17.73
N PRO A 315 14.17 -24.88 17.33
CA PRO A 315 14.56 -26.21 17.83
C PRO A 315 14.87 -26.26 19.34
N ARG A 316 15.10 -25.10 19.99
CA ARG A 316 15.34 -25.01 21.44
C ARG A 316 14.11 -25.39 22.29
N PHE A 317 12.90 -25.43 21.70
CA PHE A 317 11.69 -25.83 22.42
C PHE A 317 11.48 -27.36 22.46
N GLY A 318 12.24 -28.14 21.68
CA GLY A 318 12.34 -29.61 21.76
C GLY A 318 10.99 -30.34 21.92
N ASN A 319 10.98 -31.41 22.72
CA ASN A 319 9.80 -32.24 22.98
C ASN A 319 8.65 -31.53 23.74
N ARG A 320 8.85 -30.30 24.25
CA ARG A 320 7.72 -29.52 24.85
C ARG A 320 6.73 -29.03 23.80
N ALA A 321 7.11 -29.01 22.52
CA ALA A 321 6.21 -28.71 21.42
C ALA A 321 5.11 -29.78 21.24
N SER A 322 5.36 -31.04 21.58
CA SER A 322 4.43 -32.16 21.36
C SER A 322 3.07 -32.00 22.07
N ASN A 323 3.02 -31.31 23.21
CA ASN A 323 1.76 -30.98 23.90
C ASN A 323 1.02 -29.76 23.31
N MET A 324 1.69 -28.95 22.48
CA MET A 324 1.07 -27.84 21.72
C MET A 324 0.57 -28.29 20.34
N VAL A 325 1.06 -29.42 19.80
CA VAL A 325 0.76 -29.94 18.45
C VAL A 325 -0.75 -30.21 18.22
N ALA A 326 -1.49 -30.62 19.25
CA ALA A 326 -2.88 -31.08 19.10
C ALA A 326 -3.93 -29.97 18.83
N GLY A 327 -3.51 -28.71 18.67
CA GLY A 327 -4.43 -27.57 18.43
C GLY A 327 -3.85 -26.45 17.57
N VAL A 328 -2.73 -26.66 16.88
CA VAL A 328 -2.16 -25.62 16.00
C VAL A 328 -2.94 -25.58 14.69
N VAL A 329 -3.63 -24.46 14.48
CA VAL A 329 -4.28 -24.13 13.21
C VAL A 329 -3.21 -23.73 12.20
N ARG A 330 -3.24 -24.33 11.01
CA ARG A 330 -2.37 -23.96 9.89
C ARG A 330 -2.73 -22.57 9.37
N ALA A 331 -1.71 -21.77 9.09
CA ALA A 331 -1.92 -20.44 8.53
C ALA A 331 -2.27 -20.51 7.04
N SER A 332 -3.29 -19.75 6.66
CA SER A 332 -3.57 -19.38 5.29
C SER A 332 -2.96 -17.99 5.03
N PRO A 333 -2.42 -17.71 3.84
CA PRO A 333 -1.93 -16.39 3.47
C PRO A 333 -2.92 -15.26 3.81
N THR A 334 -4.21 -15.47 3.55
CA THR A 334 -5.30 -14.51 3.86
C THR A 334 -5.54 -14.25 5.34
N ASP A 335 -5.01 -15.07 6.25
CA ASP A 335 -5.03 -14.76 7.70
C ASP A 335 -4.34 -13.44 8.01
N ALA A 336 -3.46 -12.96 7.12
CA ALA A 336 -2.80 -11.67 7.25
C ALA A 336 -3.76 -10.47 7.25
N VAL A 337 -4.95 -10.60 6.67
CA VAL A 337 -6.02 -9.58 6.75
C VAL A 337 -6.59 -9.54 8.16
N PHE A 338 -6.86 -10.70 8.74
CA PHE A 338 -7.39 -10.81 10.11
C PHE A 338 -6.36 -10.42 11.17
N LEU A 339 -5.09 -10.74 10.95
CA LEU A 339 -4.01 -10.47 11.92
C LEU A 339 -3.32 -9.13 11.67
N ALA A 340 -3.75 -8.39 10.64
CA ALA A 340 -3.18 -7.11 10.20
C ALA A 340 -1.68 -7.14 9.88
N THR A 341 -1.13 -8.31 9.50
CA THR A 341 0.29 -8.47 9.17
C THR A 341 0.64 -7.97 7.77
N ALA A 342 -0.34 -7.95 6.86
CA ALA A 342 -0.15 -7.48 5.48
C ALA A 342 -0.07 -5.94 5.33
N GLN A 343 -0.33 -5.15 6.39
CA GLN A 343 -0.15 -3.67 6.36
C GLN A 343 1.29 -3.22 6.01
N THR A 344 2.27 -4.11 6.17
CA THR A 344 3.69 -3.74 6.23
C THR A 344 4.56 -4.37 5.15
N THR A 345 3.99 -5.13 4.20
CA THR A 345 4.70 -5.67 3.04
C THR A 345 4.97 -4.54 2.03
N SER A 346 5.87 -3.62 2.39
CA SER A 346 6.21 -2.39 1.66
C SER A 346 7.00 -2.64 0.37
N SER A 347 7.01 -3.86 -0.17
CA SER A 347 8.06 -4.23 -1.11
C SER A 347 7.80 -3.73 -2.54
N MET A 348 6.57 -3.59 -3.02
CA MET A 348 6.28 -2.98 -4.33
C MET A 348 4.87 -2.36 -4.42
N LEU A 349 4.79 -1.03 -4.26
CA LEU A 349 3.75 -0.12 -4.81
C LEU A 349 2.27 -0.22 -4.34
N THR A 350 1.87 -1.20 -3.55
CA THR A 350 0.50 -1.27 -3.01
C THR A 350 0.54 -1.42 -1.50
N ILE A 351 0.35 -0.31 -0.77
CA ILE A 351 0.09 -0.39 0.67
C ILE A 351 -1.36 -0.84 0.82
N GLN A 352 -1.59 -2.09 1.22
CA GLN A 352 -2.90 -2.47 1.72
C GLN A 352 -3.02 -1.92 3.14
N GLU A 353 -3.71 -0.79 3.26
CA GLU A 353 -4.19 -0.30 4.55
C GLU A 353 -5.22 -1.31 5.08
N ILE A 354 -4.82 -2.18 6.01
CA ILE A 354 -5.63 -3.34 6.41
C ILE A 354 -6.40 -3.19 7.70
N SER A 355 -6.24 -2.19 8.56
CA SER A 355 -6.92 -2.15 9.88
C SER A 355 -6.67 -3.36 10.81
N PRO A 356 -6.48 -3.16 12.12
CA PRO A 356 -6.45 -4.27 13.08
C PRO A 356 -7.76 -5.07 13.06
N TRP A 357 -7.81 -6.29 13.58
CA TRP A 357 -9.10 -6.93 13.87
C TRP A 357 -9.66 -6.45 15.21
N ASP A 358 -10.98 -6.23 15.26
CA ASP A 358 -11.72 -5.94 16.48
C ASP A 358 -13.06 -6.70 16.48
N ALA A 359 -13.70 -6.81 17.65
CA ALA A 359 -14.93 -7.57 17.87
C ALA A 359 -16.19 -6.84 17.36
N ASP A 360 -16.13 -6.21 16.18
CA ASP A 360 -17.21 -5.40 15.62
C ASP A 360 -17.57 -5.75 14.17
N ALA A 361 -18.66 -5.18 13.69
CA ALA A 361 -19.12 -5.38 12.33
C ALA A 361 -18.16 -4.76 11.30
N THR A 362 -17.52 -3.64 11.63
CA THR A 362 -16.58 -2.94 10.73
C THR A 362 -15.41 -3.85 10.34
N ALA A 363 -14.81 -4.58 11.28
CA ALA A 363 -13.74 -5.55 11.02
C ALA A 363 -14.20 -6.67 10.07
N ILE A 364 -15.43 -7.16 10.22
CA ILE A 364 -16.00 -8.19 9.36
C ILE A 364 -16.16 -7.68 7.92
N TYR A 365 -16.75 -6.49 7.73
CA TYR A 365 -16.94 -5.92 6.39
C TYR A 365 -15.62 -5.49 5.74
N ASP A 366 -14.63 -5.05 6.52
CA ASP A 366 -13.31 -4.73 5.98
C ASP A 366 -12.61 -6.01 5.48
N ALA A 367 -12.69 -7.11 6.24
CA ALA A 367 -12.20 -8.41 5.79
C ALA A 367 -12.97 -8.96 4.58
N GLU A 368 -14.31 -8.85 4.55
CA GLU A 368 -15.13 -9.16 3.36
C GLU A 368 -14.66 -8.35 2.15
N ARG A 369 -14.41 -7.04 2.31
CA ARG A 369 -13.94 -6.16 1.23
C ARG A 369 -12.58 -6.60 0.68
N HIS A 370 -11.63 -6.91 1.56
CA HIS A 370 -10.28 -7.31 1.16
C HIS A 370 -10.23 -8.69 0.52
N LEU A 371 -11.00 -9.65 1.06
CA LEU A 371 -10.94 -11.05 0.64
C LEU A 371 -11.98 -11.43 -0.40
N ARG A 372 -13.02 -10.60 -0.57
CA ARG A 372 -14.24 -10.90 -1.33
C ARG A 372 -14.92 -12.20 -0.88
N TRP A 373 -14.80 -12.52 0.41
CA TRP A 373 -15.40 -13.71 1.00
C TRP A 373 -16.81 -13.42 1.51
N PRO A 374 -17.74 -14.39 1.42
CA PRO A 374 -18.99 -14.35 2.18
C PRO A 374 -18.75 -14.12 3.68
N ILE A 375 -19.65 -13.37 4.33
CA ILE A 375 -19.53 -12.99 5.76
C ILE A 375 -19.41 -14.22 6.67
N ASP A 376 -20.18 -15.28 6.42
CA ASP A 376 -20.13 -16.53 7.17
C ASP A 376 -18.73 -17.19 7.11
N ARG A 377 -18.07 -17.13 5.94
CA ARG A 377 -16.69 -17.60 5.79
C ARG A 377 -15.70 -16.73 6.57
N VAL A 378 -15.86 -15.41 6.53
CA VAL A 378 -15.03 -14.45 7.30
C VAL A 378 -15.15 -14.73 8.80
N VAL A 379 -16.39 -14.84 9.29
CA VAL A 379 -16.71 -15.10 10.70
C VAL A 379 -16.19 -16.45 11.15
N SER A 380 -16.39 -17.50 10.36
CA SER A 380 -15.88 -18.83 10.64
C SER A 380 -14.35 -18.83 10.76
N ARG A 381 -13.66 -18.16 9.83
CA ARG A 381 -12.20 -18.07 9.86
C ARG A 381 -11.69 -17.29 11.07
N ALA A 382 -12.30 -16.16 11.41
CA ALA A 382 -11.94 -15.38 12.60
C ALA A 382 -12.05 -16.22 13.89
N ARG A 383 -13.11 -17.03 14.04
CA ARG A 383 -13.27 -17.95 15.18
C ARG A 383 -12.20 -19.04 15.21
N VAL A 384 -11.85 -19.61 14.06
CA VAL A 384 -10.77 -20.59 13.93
C VAL A 384 -9.42 -20.00 14.37
N LEU A 385 -9.19 -18.72 14.08
CA LEU A 385 -8.01 -17.98 14.54
C LEU A 385 -8.08 -17.55 16.02
N GLY A 386 -9.19 -17.80 16.71
CA GLY A 386 -9.41 -17.39 18.11
C GLY A 386 -9.62 -15.88 18.28
N LEU A 387 -9.99 -15.18 17.21
CA LEU A 387 -10.30 -13.75 17.26
C LEU A 387 -11.70 -13.52 17.83
N PRO A 388 -11.92 -12.42 18.56
CA PRO A 388 -13.24 -12.10 19.06
C PRO A 388 -14.17 -11.75 17.90
N VAL A 389 -15.40 -12.25 17.95
CA VAL A 389 -16.43 -12.02 16.93
C VAL A 389 -17.69 -11.52 17.63
N PRO A 390 -18.37 -10.47 17.12
CA PRO A 390 -19.61 -9.97 17.72
C PRO A 390 -20.71 -11.05 17.68
N ALA A 391 -21.60 -11.04 18.68
CA ALA A 391 -22.64 -12.06 18.82
C ALA A 391 -23.60 -12.11 17.63
N GLU A 392 -23.83 -10.97 16.99
CA GLU A 392 -24.75 -10.79 15.88
C GLU A 392 -24.11 -11.07 14.51
N ALA A 393 -22.84 -11.48 14.45
CA ALA A 393 -22.07 -11.59 13.21
C ALA A 393 -22.73 -12.45 12.12
N GLU A 394 -23.38 -13.55 12.52
CA GLU A 394 -24.07 -14.46 11.58
C GLU A 394 -25.36 -13.88 10.99
N SER A 395 -25.90 -12.83 11.61
CA SER A 395 -27.12 -12.15 11.15
C SER A 395 -26.82 -10.91 10.29
N LEU A 396 -25.54 -10.57 10.10
CA LEU A 396 -25.13 -9.42 9.30
C LEU A 396 -25.42 -9.69 7.80
N PRO A 397 -26.11 -8.79 7.09
CA PRO A 397 -26.34 -8.95 5.66
C PRO A 397 -25.06 -8.65 4.87
N PRO A 398 -24.90 -9.17 3.64
CA PRO A 398 -23.69 -8.94 2.84
C PRO A 398 -23.44 -7.44 2.57
N SER A 399 -22.19 -7.09 2.28
CA SER A 399 -21.83 -5.75 1.82
C SER A 399 -22.59 -5.40 0.54
N ASN A 400 -23.09 -4.17 0.47
CA ASN A 400 -23.60 -3.57 -0.76
C ASN A 400 -22.62 -2.51 -1.27
N ASP A 401 -22.92 -1.91 -2.42
CA ASP A 401 -22.02 -0.93 -3.06
C ASP A 401 -21.79 0.30 -2.19
N PHE A 402 -22.79 0.70 -1.40
CA PHE A 402 -22.65 1.78 -0.41
C PHE A 402 -21.61 1.46 0.66
N ILE A 403 -21.65 0.28 1.29
CA ILE A 403 -20.67 -0.13 2.29
C ILE A 403 -19.26 -0.24 1.70
N ARG A 404 -19.14 -0.83 0.50
CA ARG A 404 -17.84 -0.97 -0.17
C ARG A 404 -17.23 0.40 -0.50
N ALA A 405 -18.04 1.33 -1.00
CA ALA A 405 -17.60 2.69 -1.28
C ALA A 405 -17.20 3.45 0.00
N LEU A 406 -17.97 3.29 1.07
CA LEU A 406 -17.70 3.93 2.37
C LEU A 406 -16.40 3.42 3.00
N LEU A 407 -16.17 2.11 2.98
CA LEU A 407 -14.92 1.49 3.46
C LEU A 407 -13.71 1.88 2.60
N ASN A 408 -13.88 2.00 1.28
CA ASN A 408 -12.81 2.47 0.40
C ASN A 408 -12.38 3.93 0.71
N ARG A 409 -13.33 4.78 1.13
CA ARG A 409 -13.03 6.14 1.61
C ARG A 409 -12.35 6.13 2.98
N ASN A 410 -12.55 5.07 3.77
CA ASN A 410 -12.03 4.89 5.12
C ASN A 410 -11.08 3.68 5.21
N SER A 411 -10.04 3.65 4.38
CA SER A 411 -9.19 2.47 4.15
C SER A 411 -8.38 1.96 5.35
N SER A 412 -8.15 2.75 6.39
CA SER A 412 -7.44 2.29 7.61
C SER A 412 -8.06 2.80 8.91
N TRP A 413 -8.07 1.94 9.93
CA TRP A 413 -8.41 2.29 11.31
C TRP A 413 -7.18 2.15 12.21
N ASN A 414 -7.00 3.08 13.15
CA ASN A 414 -5.98 2.99 14.19
C ASN A 414 -6.52 2.17 15.37
N VAL A 415 -5.66 1.41 16.05
CA VAL A 415 -6.02 0.60 17.24
C VAL A 415 -6.56 1.50 18.36
N ASP A 416 -6.05 2.72 18.48
CA ASP A 416 -6.35 3.64 19.58
C ASP A 416 -7.57 4.55 19.33
N GLU A 417 -8.21 4.48 18.15
CA GLU A 417 -9.35 5.33 17.80
C GLU A 417 -10.64 4.51 17.64
N PRO A 418 -11.81 5.04 18.09
CA PRO A 418 -13.08 4.39 17.85
C PRO A 418 -13.34 4.19 16.35
N ARG A 419 -13.85 3.02 15.95
CA ARG A 419 -14.18 2.69 14.55
C ARG A 419 -15.51 3.26 14.11
N GLU A 420 -15.59 4.58 14.17
CA GLU A 420 -16.76 5.35 13.75
C GLU A 420 -16.53 6.00 12.37
N PHE A 421 -17.46 5.78 11.44
CA PHE A 421 -17.48 6.53 10.19
C PHE A 421 -17.79 8.01 10.46
N LYS A 422 -17.04 8.90 9.81
CA LYS A 422 -17.30 10.34 9.88
C LYS A 422 -18.55 10.67 9.08
N ALA A 423 -19.41 11.53 9.61
CA ALA A 423 -20.69 11.88 8.96
C ALA A 423 -20.47 12.41 7.52
N PHE A 424 -19.43 13.19 7.29
CA PHE A 424 -19.10 13.69 5.95
C PHE A 424 -18.74 12.59 4.94
N ASP A 425 -18.08 11.51 5.37
CA ASP A 425 -17.77 10.40 4.46
C ASP A 425 -19.04 9.65 4.05
N VAL A 426 -20.00 9.53 4.97
CA VAL A 426 -21.34 8.97 4.72
C VAL A 426 -22.10 9.85 3.71
N ILE A 427 -22.09 11.18 3.90
CA ILE A 427 -22.70 12.15 2.97
C ILE A 427 -22.13 11.99 1.56
N LEU A 428 -20.81 12.02 1.42
CA LEU A 428 -20.16 11.92 0.11
C LEU A 428 -20.46 10.58 -0.57
N THR A 429 -20.47 9.49 0.19
CA THR A 429 -20.78 8.15 -0.34
C THR A 429 -22.23 8.06 -0.81
N ALA A 430 -23.16 8.62 -0.05
CA ALA A 430 -24.57 8.66 -0.43
C ALA A 430 -24.79 9.47 -1.70
N TRP A 431 -24.14 10.64 -1.83
CA TRP A 431 -24.25 11.46 -3.05
C TRP A 431 -23.64 10.81 -4.29
N ASP A 432 -22.46 10.18 -4.17
CA ASP A 432 -21.83 9.48 -5.29
C ASP A 432 -22.74 8.39 -5.87
N LEU A 433 -23.48 7.71 -4.99
CA LEU A 433 -24.41 6.63 -5.36
C LEU A 433 -25.86 7.11 -5.54
N GLN A 434 -26.11 8.42 -5.46
CA GLN A 434 -27.43 9.04 -5.56
C GLN A 434 -28.46 8.44 -4.58
N LEU A 435 -28.02 8.12 -3.38
CA LEU A 435 -28.80 7.47 -2.32
C LEU A 435 -29.38 8.50 -1.34
N PRO A 436 -30.67 8.40 -0.96
CA PRO A 436 -31.23 9.20 0.14
C PRO A 436 -30.52 8.94 1.47
N PHE A 437 -30.43 9.94 2.34
CA PHE A 437 -29.72 9.81 3.63
C PHE A 437 -30.42 8.84 4.59
N GLU A 438 -31.76 8.77 4.56
CA GLU A 438 -32.55 7.83 5.35
C GLU A 438 -32.28 6.38 4.96
N GLU A 439 -32.09 6.13 3.66
CA GLU A 439 -31.72 4.81 3.15
C GLU A 439 -30.27 4.46 3.51
N ALA A 440 -29.34 5.42 3.42
CA ALA A 440 -27.97 5.26 3.90
C ALA A 440 -27.93 4.90 5.41
N ASP A 441 -28.72 5.59 6.23
CA ASP A 441 -28.85 5.32 7.67
C ASP A 441 -29.41 3.93 7.97
N GLU A 442 -30.45 3.50 7.26
CA GLU A 442 -31.01 2.16 7.39
C GLU A 442 -29.98 1.08 7.01
N ILE A 443 -29.21 1.29 5.93
CA ILE A 443 -28.12 0.39 5.52
C ILE A 443 -27.06 0.26 6.62
N LEU A 444 -26.65 1.37 7.23
CA LEU A 444 -25.67 1.41 8.31
C LEU A 444 -26.19 0.71 9.58
N ARG A 445 -27.43 1.02 10.00
CA ARG A 445 -28.06 0.43 11.20
C ARG A 445 -28.30 -1.06 11.06
N THR A 446 -28.78 -1.52 9.90
CA THR A 446 -29.01 -2.95 9.64
C THR A 446 -27.69 -3.73 9.74
N ARG A 447 -26.58 -3.09 9.37
CA ARG A 447 -25.24 -3.68 9.35
C ARG A 447 -24.42 -3.43 10.62
N LYS A 448 -25.00 -2.76 11.62
CA LYS A 448 -24.35 -2.44 12.91
C LYS A 448 -23.04 -1.67 12.76
N LEU A 449 -22.94 -0.83 11.74
CA LEU A 449 -21.78 0.03 11.53
C LEU A 449 -21.93 1.32 12.33
N GLU A 450 -20.92 1.65 13.12
CA GLU A 450 -20.92 2.86 13.93
C GLU A 450 -20.61 4.09 13.09
N VAL A 451 -21.42 5.12 13.27
CA VAL A 451 -21.24 6.43 12.64
C VAL A 451 -21.23 7.47 13.75
N GLN A 452 -20.46 8.54 13.53
CA GLN A 452 -20.40 9.64 14.46
C GLN A 452 -21.79 10.14 14.88
N PRO A 453 -21.99 10.52 16.15
CA PRO A 453 -23.29 10.99 16.64
C PRO A 453 -23.88 12.16 15.85
N THR A 454 -23.02 12.98 15.23
CA THR A 454 -23.42 14.13 14.41
C THR A 454 -24.19 13.72 13.15
N TRP A 455 -24.07 12.48 12.68
CA TRP A 455 -24.87 11.95 11.57
C TRP A 455 -26.37 12.11 11.79
N ARG A 456 -26.86 11.94 13.03
CA ARG A 456 -28.29 12.17 13.34
C ARG A 456 -28.73 13.60 13.02
N SER A 457 -27.86 14.58 13.29
CA SER A 457 -28.16 15.98 12.97
C SER A 457 -28.18 16.25 11.46
N ILE A 458 -27.54 15.41 10.64
CA ILE A 458 -27.56 15.48 9.19
C ILE A 458 -28.85 14.87 8.61
N LEU A 459 -29.39 13.83 9.26
CA LEU A 459 -30.69 13.26 8.91
C LEU A 459 -31.83 14.25 9.19
N ASP A 460 -31.78 14.95 10.32
CA ASP A 460 -32.80 15.95 10.67
C ASP A 460 -32.75 17.18 9.74
N ALA A 461 -31.56 17.55 9.28
CA ALA A 461 -31.36 18.65 8.35
C ALA A 461 -30.16 18.36 7.43
N PRO A 462 -30.30 18.34 6.10
CA PRO A 462 -29.17 18.12 5.21
C PRO A 462 -28.12 19.25 5.31
N PRO A 463 -26.87 19.02 4.86
CA PRO A 463 -25.84 20.04 4.85
C PRO A 463 -26.27 21.28 4.06
N THR A 464 -26.03 22.45 4.64
CA THR A 464 -26.26 23.73 3.98
C THR A 464 -25.20 24.00 2.92
N PRO A 465 -25.48 24.84 1.90
CA PRO A 465 -24.46 25.27 0.94
C PRO A 465 -23.22 25.90 1.61
N PHE A 466 -23.41 26.62 2.72
CA PHE A 466 -22.30 27.22 3.47
C PHE A 466 -21.39 26.17 4.11
N GLU A 467 -21.96 25.12 4.71
CA GLU A 467 -21.19 24.01 5.27
C GLU A 467 -20.36 23.28 4.21
N LEU A 468 -20.87 23.17 2.97
CA LEU A 468 -20.12 22.57 1.86
C LEU A 468 -18.98 23.45 1.39
N VAL A 469 -19.17 24.76 1.37
CA VAL A 469 -18.09 25.72 1.15
C VAL A 469 -17.02 25.52 2.21
N TRP A 470 -17.37 25.42 3.49
CA TRP A 470 -16.39 25.19 4.56
C TRP A 470 -15.64 23.86 4.44
N ALA A 471 -16.31 22.79 3.98
CA ALA A 471 -15.74 21.45 3.83
C ALA A 471 -14.84 21.26 2.58
N SER A 472 -14.96 22.14 1.58
CA SER A 472 -14.08 22.12 0.40
C SER A 472 -12.64 22.52 0.76
N LYS A 473 -11.65 21.92 0.08
CA LYS A 473 -10.24 22.34 0.22
C LYS A 473 -10.03 23.80 -0.21
N ASN A 474 -10.77 24.24 -1.22
CA ASN A 474 -10.64 25.57 -1.83
C ASN A 474 -11.62 26.60 -1.27
N ALA A 475 -12.51 26.20 -0.36
CA ALA A 475 -13.59 27.03 0.14
C ALA A 475 -14.52 27.56 -0.97
N ASP A 476 -14.87 26.71 -1.94
CA ASP A 476 -15.72 27.02 -3.10
C ASP A 476 -17.00 26.17 -3.17
N GLY A 477 -17.17 25.23 -2.23
CA GLY A 477 -18.33 24.34 -2.17
C GLY A 477 -18.28 23.20 -3.20
N VAL A 478 -17.15 23.02 -3.89
CA VAL A 478 -16.94 21.93 -4.86
C VAL A 478 -15.72 21.08 -4.50
N ALA A 479 -15.64 19.91 -5.11
CA ALA A 479 -14.46 19.05 -4.95
C ALA A 479 -13.18 19.78 -5.46
N PRO A 480 -12.01 19.54 -4.85
CA PRO A 480 -11.70 18.44 -3.94
C PRO A 480 -12.09 18.70 -2.49
N TRP A 481 -12.75 17.70 -1.88
CA TRP A 481 -13.17 17.72 -0.49
C TRP A 481 -12.00 17.53 0.50
N ARG A 482 -12.12 18.07 1.71
CA ARG A 482 -11.19 17.77 2.81
C ARG A 482 -11.40 16.34 3.31
N LEU A 483 -10.31 15.69 3.72
CA LEU A 483 -10.39 14.36 4.33
C LEU A 483 -10.95 14.49 5.75
N ALA A 484 -12.09 13.84 6.03
CA ALA A 484 -12.76 13.94 7.32
C ALA A 484 -11.92 13.41 8.49
N LYS A 485 -11.00 12.46 8.22
CA LYS A 485 -10.02 11.94 9.19
C LYS A 485 -8.96 12.95 9.61
N SER A 486 -8.68 13.97 8.79
CA SER A 486 -7.65 14.97 9.10
C SER A 486 -8.23 16.11 9.92
N ALA A 487 -7.51 16.52 10.96
CA ALA A 487 -7.88 17.72 11.71
C ALA A 487 -7.90 18.94 10.77
N VAL A 488 -8.98 19.73 10.83
CA VAL A 488 -9.09 20.98 10.09
C VAL A 488 -8.26 22.03 10.81
N SER A 489 -7.26 22.52 10.08
CA SER A 489 -6.34 23.54 10.57
C SER A 489 -6.99 24.92 10.64
N MET A 490 -6.46 25.78 11.50
CA MET A 490 -6.99 27.13 11.75
C MET A 490 -7.04 27.99 10.47
N ASP A 491 -6.08 27.80 9.56
CA ASP A 491 -6.06 28.51 8.27
C ASP A 491 -7.25 28.20 7.37
N ALA A 492 -7.74 26.96 7.42
CA ALA A 492 -8.89 26.54 6.64
C ALA A 492 -10.17 27.17 7.20
N VAL A 493 -10.28 27.22 8.53
CA VAL A 493 -11.41 27.88 9.23
C VAL A 493 -11.44 29.38 8.93
N PHE A 494 -10.29 30.06 8.95
CA PHE A 494 -10.25 31.51 8.67
C PHE A 494 -10.56 31.85 7.22
N ARG A 495 -10.06 31.05 6.25
CA ARG A 495 -10.44 31.21 4.85
C ARG A 495 -11.95 31.03 4.64
N ALA A 496 -12.51 29.97 5.22
CA ALA A 496 -13.94 29.68 5.15
C ALA A 496 -14.79 30.81 5.77
N SER A 497 -14.36 31.36 6.91
CA SER A 497 -14.98 32.51 7.57
C SER A 497 -15.02 33.74 6.66
N MET A 498 -13.93 34.05 5.96
CA MET A 498 -13.88 35.20 5.06
C MET A 498 -14.72 35.07 3.79
N VAL A 499 -14.70 33.91 3.14
CA VAL A 499 -15.41 33.71 1.87
C VAL A 499 -16.91 33.95 2.04
N LEU A 500 -17.46 33.54 3.18
CA LEU A 500 -18.89 33.63 3.46
C LEU A 500 -19.26 34.67 4.52
N GLN A 501 -18.31 35.52 4.92
CA GLN A 501 -18.48 36.51 6.00
C GLN A 501 -19.11 35.91 7.27
N SER A 502 -18.75 34.68 7.60
CA SER A 502 -19.27 33.94 8.76
C SER A 502 -18.29 34.06 9.93
N THR A 503 -18.77 33.97 11.16
CA THR A 503 -17.89 33.97 12.33
C THR A 503 -17.09 32.67 12.42
N VAL A 504 -15.92 32.71 13.08
CA VAL A 504 -15.11 31.50 13.34
C VAL A 504 -15.91 30.44 14.10
N GLY A 505 -16.79 30.88 15.00
CA GLY A 505 -17.69 30.02 15.76
C GLY A 505 -18.67 29.25 14.86
N GLU A 506 -19.31 29.93 13.91
CA GLU A 506 -20.24 29.31 12.95
C GLU A 506 -19.53 28.31 12.05
N VAL A 507 -18.38 28.68 11.47
CA VAL A 507 -17.60 27.77 10.62
C VAL A 507 -17.16 26.54 11.40
N THR A 508 -16.66 26.73 12.61
CA THR A 508 -16.22 25.63 13.47
C THR A 508 -17.38 24.72 13.87
N ALA A 509 -18.54 25.30 14.21
CA ALA A 509 -19.75 24.55 14.54
C ALA A 509 -20.26 23.74 13.34
N GLY A 510 -20.32 24.34 12.15
CA GLY A 510 -20.73 23.65 10.92
C GLY A 510 -19.78 22.52 10.52
N LEU A 511 -18.47 22.77 10.57
CA LEU A 511 -17.47 21.71 10.31
C LEU A 511 -17.56 20.56 11.33
N ARG A 512 -17.73 20.86 12.61
CA ARG A 512 -17.95 19.83 13.64
C ARG A 512 -19.25 19.06 13.41
N ARG A 513 -20.30 19.75 12.97
CA ARG A 513 -21.58 19.12 12.61
C ARG A 513 -21.43 18.16 11.41
N LEU A 514 -20.62 18.50 10.43
CA LEU A 514 -20.25 17.58 9.35
C LEU A 514 -19.34 16.42 9.81
N GLY A 515 -18.85 16.41 11.05
CA GLY A 515 -18.00 15.35 11.60
C GLY A 515 -16.49 15.60 11.46
N PHE A 516 -16.08 16.81 11.07
CA PHE A 516 -14.66 17.17 11.07
C PHE A 516 -14.16 17.42 12.49
N ARG A 517 -12.95 16.94 12.78
CA ARG A 517 -12.21 17.36 13.96
C ARG A 517 -11.61 18.74 13.71
N VAL A 518 -12.01 19.74 14.51
CA VAL A 518 -11.50 21.12 14.41
C VAL A 518 -10.74 21.47 15.67
N ASP A 519 -9.42 21.64 15.54
CA ASP A 519 -8.48 21.90 16.65
C ASP A 519 -8.46 23.41 17.02
N VAL A 520 -9.64 24.04 17.12
CA VAL A 520 -9.85 25.45 17.51
C VAL A 520 -10.62 25.48 18.83
N ASN A 521 -10.14 26.23 19.82
CA ASN A 521 -10.78 26.26 21.15
C ASN A 521 -12.20 26.86 21.06
N SER A 522 -13.16 26.33 21.80
CA SER A 522 -14.53 26.87 21.87
C SER A 522 -14.61 28.26 22.52
N ASP A 523 -13.52 28.71 23.13
CA ASP A 523 -13.45 29.94 23.91
C ASP A 523 -13.12 31.19 23.09
N TYR A 524 -13.02 31.09 21.76
CA TYR A 524 -13.06 32.29 20.92
C TYR A 524 -14.47 32.86 21.04
N GLU A 525 -14.62 34.01 21.70
CA GLU A 525 -15.85 34.80 21.63
C GLU A 525 -16.27 34.93 20.15
N PRO A 526 -17.58 34.93 19.83
CA PRO A 526 -18.03 35.13 18.45
C PRO A 526 -17.62 36.53 18.01
N PHE A 527 -16.47 36.64 17.35
CA PHE A 527 -16.03 37.87 16.70
C PHE A 527 -15.80 37.59 15.22
N GLU A 528 -16.12 38.60 14.40
CA GLU A 528 -15.85 38.59 12.98
C GLU A 528 -14.35 38.81 12.76
N LEU A 529 -13.71 37.90 12.02
CA LEU A 529 -12.36 38.13 11.53
C LEU A 529 -12.41 39.10 10.37
N ASP A 530 -11.60 40.15 10.45
CA ASP A 530 -11.37 41.04 9.33
C ASP A 530 -10.06 40.69 8.60
N HIS A 531 -9.80 41.39 7.49
CA HIS A 531 -8.57 41.19 6.71
C HIS A 531 -7.30 41.48 7.53
N VAL A 532 -7.40 42.33 8.56
CA VAL A 532 -6.28 42.68 9.44
C VAL A 532 -5.90 41.49 10.30
N ASP A 533 -6.87 40.75 10.85
CA ASP A 533 -6.57 39.56 11.66
C ASP A 533 -5.83 38.47 10.86
N LEU A 534 -6.19 38.26 9.58
CA LEU A 534 -5.43 37.36 8.69
C LEU A 534 -4.01 37.83 8.42
N LEU A 535 -3.82 39.13 8.19
CA LEU A 535 -2.49 39.72 8.05
C LEU A 535 -1.66 39.44 9.30
N LEU A 536 -2.24 39.60 10.50
CA LEU A 536 -1.53 39.36 11.76
C LEU A 536 -1.09 37.89 11.94
N VAL A 537 -1.95 36.93 11.60
CA VAL A 537 -1.65 35.49 11.76
C VAL A 537 -0.90 34.87 10.58
N SER A 538 -0.79 35.53 9.42
CA SER A 538 0.09 35.08 8.33
C SER A 538 1.54 35.20 8.77
N ARG A 539 2.36 34.16 8.58
CA ARG A 539 3.79 34.19 8.92
C ARG A 539 4.50 35.38 8.30
N ASP A 540 4.16 35.71 7.06
CA ASP A 540 4.83 36.75 6.26
C ASP A 540 4.11 38.12 6.32
N LEU A 541 3.00 38.19 7.08
CA LEU A 541 2.10 39.35 7.21
C LEU A 541 1.46 39.78 5.88
N ASP A 542 1.15 38.81 5.03
CA ASP A 542 0.55 39.01 3.70
C ASP A 542 -0.89 38.44 3.60
N GLY A 543 -1.41 37.88 4.71
CA GLY A 543 -2.72 37.23 4.75
C GLY A 543 -2.76 35.87 4.04
N LEU A 544 -1.61 35.37 3.56
CA LEU A 544 -1.47 34.08 2.89
C LEU A 544 -0.81 33.03 3.79
N ALA A 545 -0.96 31.77 3.39
CA ALA A 545 -0.30 30.67 4.07
C ALA A 545 1.23 30.74 3.84
N PRO A 546 2.04 30.29 4.81
CA PRO A 546 1.66 29.61 6.06
C PRO A 546 1.33 30.58 7.20
N PHE A 547 0.43 30.16 8.08
CA PHE A 547 -0.01 30.93 9.24
C PHE A 547 0.78 30.53 10.51
N LEU A 548 0.75 31.37 11.54
CA LEU A 548 1.39 31.12 12.83
C LEU A 548 0.76 29.91 13.54
N GLU A 549 1.60 29.07 14.15
CA GLU A 549 1.14 27.94 14.97
C GLU A 549 0.53 28.44 16.29
N ARG A 550 -0.48 27.73 16.82
CA ARG A 550 -1.23 28.09 18.05
C ARG A 550 -0.30 28.45 19.22
N ALA A 551 -0.65 29.49 19.97
CA ALA A 551 0.10 29.96 21.15
C ALA A 551 1.56 30.37 20.86
N TYR A 552 1.90 30.60 19.60
CA TYR A 552 3.20 31.16 19.24
C TYR A 552 3.34 32.58 19.83
N PRO A 553 4.32 32.83 20.72
CA PRO A 553 4.49 34.14 21.34
C PRO A 553 4.97 35.16 20.30
N ILE A 554 4.36 36.34 20.31
CA ILE A 554 4.69 37.40 19.34
C ILE A 554 5.83 38.25 19.88
N SER A 555 6.92 38.31 19.11
CA SER A 555 8.05 39.19 19.40
C SER A 555 7.69 40.67 19.26
N LYS A 556 8.34 41.54 20.04
CA LYS A 556 8.19 43.01 19.94
C LYS A 556 8.40 43.54 18.52
N LYS A 557 9.41 43.01 17.81
CA LYS A 557 9.71 43.37 16.41
C LYS A 557 8.58 43.02 15.43
N ARG A 558 7.93 41.87 15.64
CA ARG A 558 6.76 41.47 14.83
C ARG A 558 5.56 42.35 15.16
N LEU A 559 5.33 42.66 16.43
CA LEU A 559 4.30 43.60 16.86
C LEU A 559 4.49 44.98 16.18
N GLU A 560 5.70 45.54 16.22
CA GLU A 560 6.05 46.81 15.56
C GLU A 560 5.80 46.75 14.04
N LYS A 561 6.20 45.65 13.38
CA LYS A 561 5.94 45.43 11.95
C LYS A 561 4.44 45.34 11.66
N SER A 562 3.69 44.61 12.47
CA SER A 562 2.23 44.48 12.36
C SER A 562 1.53 45.82 12.53
N VAL A 563 1.93 46.65 13.50
CA VAL A 563 1.44 48.03 13.69
C VAL A 563 1.70 48.86 12.44
N SER A 564 2.91 48.80 11.89
CA SER A 564 3.27 49.57 10.68
C SER A 564 2.50 49.15 9.42
N GLN A 565 2.02 47.90 9.36
CA GLN A 565 1.35 47.35 8.19
C GLN A 565 -0.18 47.37 8.28
N THR A 566 -0.74 47.54 9.48
CA THR A 566 -2.19 47.43 9.69
C THR A 566 -2.88 48.77 9.94
N ASP A 567 -2.15 49.89 10.08
CA ASP A 567 -2.70 51.22 10.41
C ASP A 567 -3.51 51.25 11.74
N HIS A 568 -3.16 50.35 12.66
CA HIS A 568 -3.77 50.23 14.00
C HIS A 568 -2.74 50.55 15.09
N SER A 569 -3.20 50.96 16.28
CA SER A 569 -2.32 51.24 17.43
C SER A 569 -1.66 49.96 17.97
N GLU A 570 -0.54 50.10 18.67
CA GLU A 570 0.14 48.96 19.30
C GLU A 570 -0.76 48.20 20.27
N ASP A 571 -1.54 48.92 21.09
CA ASP A 571 -2.49 48.31 22.03
C ASP A 571 -3.58 47.52 21.31
N GLU A 572 -4.03 48.02 20.15
CA GLU A 572 -5.04 47.37 19.34
C GLU A 572 -4.54 46.09 18.67
N VAL A 573 -3.34 46.13 18.10
CA VAL A 573 -2.68 44.96 17.50
C VAL A 573 -2.35 43.92 18.58
N ARG A 574 -1.89 44.35 19.75
CA ARG A 574 -1.62 43.47 20.91
C ARG A 574 -2.89 42.79 21.40
N ARG A 575 -3.99 43.52 21.49
CA ARG A 575 -5.32 42.99 21.82
C ARG A 575 -5.77 41.96 20.77
N ARG A 576 -5.61 42.26 19.48
CA ARG A 576 -5.92 41.34 18.37
C ARG A 576 -5.11 40.05 18.43
N PHE A 577 -3.79 40.12 18.63
CA PHE A 577 -2.96 38.92 18.84
C PHE A 577 -3.38 38.10 20.05
N GLY A 578 -3.68 38.75 21.18
CA GLY A 578 -4.20 38.09 22.38
C GLY A 578 -5.52 37.35 22.12
N ARG A 579 -6.46 37.98 21.40
CA ARG A 579 -7.73 37.35 20.97
C ARG A 579 -7.53 36.18 20.02
N LEU A 580 -6.51 36.23 19.16
CA LEU A 580 -6.16 35.14 18.23
C LEU A 580 -5.39 34.01 18.93
N GLY A 581 -5.10 34.13 20.23
CA GLY A 581 -4.42 33.11 21.03
C GLY A 581 -2.89 33.18 20.96
N HIS A 582 -2.33 34.33 20.60
CA HIS A 582 -0.89 34.59 20.49
C HIS A 582 -0.45 35.67 21.49
N PRO A 583 0.03 35.30 22.69
CA PRO A 583 0.43 36.30 23.69
C PRO A 583 1.66 37.08 23.23
N VAL A 584 1.67 38.39 23.49
CA VAL A 584 2.80 39.28 23.18
C VAL A 584 3.70 39.39 24.41
N TRP A 585 4.93 38.88 24.33
CA TRP A 585 5.87 38.92 25.46
C TRP A 585 6.66 40.23 25.53
N PRO A 586 7.00 40.74 26.74
CA PRO A 586 7.65 42.05 26.89
C PRO A 586 9.06 42.12 26.30
N GLU A 587 9.85 41.04 26.38
CA GLU A 587 11.20 40.95 25.82
C GLU A 587 11.49 39.52 25.32
N ILE A 588 11.56 39.36 24.00
CA ILE A 588 12.12 38.16 23.35
C ILE A 588 13.45 38.59 22.72
N PRO A 589 14.61 38.05 23.15
CA PRO A 589 15.92 38.41 22.58
C PRO A 589 15.96 38.27 21.05
N GLU A 590 16.63 39.21 20.37
CA GLU A 590 16.64 39.32 18.90
C GLU A 590 17.19 38.06 18.20
N THR A 591 17.98 37.25 18.89
CA THR A 591 18.44 35.92 18.44
C THR A 591 17.29 34.93 18.25
N LEU A 592 16.21 34.99 19.04
CA LEU A 592 15.01 34.14 18.88
C LEU A 592 14.12 34.55 17.70
N SER A 593 14.25 35.79 17.21
CA SER A 593 13.50 36.26 16.02
C SER A 593 14.04 35.70 14.70
N ARG A 594 15.23 35.08 14.73
CA ARG A 594 15.97 34.56 13.56
C ARG A 594 16.06 33.03 13.51
N ILE A 595 15.38 32.31 14.41
CA ILE A 595 15.56 30.87 14.61
C ILE A 595 14.37 30.10 14.03
N ASP A 596 14.63 29.43 12.90
CA ASP A 596 13.69 28.67 12.10
C ASP A 596 13.57 27.22 12.62
N GLY A 597 12.35 26.80 13.00
CA GLY A 597 11.93 25.40 13.08
C GLY A 597 11.47 24.83 14.43
N ARG A 598 10.72 23.71 14.36
CA ARG A 598 10.15 22.83 15.42
C ARG A 598 11.06 22.44 16.62
N ARG A 599 12.31 22.93 16.70
CA ARG A 599 13.39 22.36 17.52
C ARG A 599 13.53 22.97 18.91
N ASP A 600 13.05 24.20 19.13
CA ASP A 600 13.35 24.99 20.34
C ASP A 600 12.12 25.38 21.20
N GLN A 601 10.89 25.03 20.79
CA GLN A 601 9.68 25.19 21.62
C GLN A 601 9.71 24.31 22.88
N ASP A 602 10.33 23.14 22.81
CA ASP A 602 10.41 22.23 23.94
C ASP A 602 11.42 22.71 25.00
N ILE A 603 12.44 23.47 24.58
CA ILE A 603 13.43 24.08 25.49
C ILE A 603 12.77 25.18 26.34
N ALA A 604 11.87 25.97 25.74
CA ALA A 604 11.09 26.98 26.45
C ALA A 604 10.14 26.38 27.49
N ARG A 605 9.42 25.30 27.15
CA ARG A 605 8.54 24.59 28.11
C ARG A 605 9.31 23.93 29.24
N LEU A 606 10.48 23.36 28.95
CA LEU A 606 11.35 22.83 30.00
C LEU A 606 11.84 23.96 30.91
N ALA A 607 12.20 25.13 30.36
CA ALA A 607 12.63 26.27 31.17
C ALA A 607 11.51 26.75 32.11
N GLU A 608 10.27 26.81 31.63
CA GLU A 608 9.07 27.15 32.41
C GLU A 608 8.79 26.12 33.52
N HIS A 609 8.79 24.82 33.19
CA HIS A 609 8.65 23.72 34.14
C HIS A 609 9.71 23.75 35.26
N LEU A 610 10.95 24.10 34.92
CA LEU A 610 12.05 24.23 35.89
C LEU A 610 11.96 25.50 36.76
N HIS A 611 11.16 26.49 36.35
CA HIS A 611 10.96 27.76 37.05
C HIS A 611 9.78 27.70 38.03
N ASP A 612 8.67 27.07 37.66
CA ASP A 612 7.41 27.07 38.43
C ASP A 612 7.48 26.26 39.75
N GLU A 613 8.37 25.27 39.88
CA GLU A 613 8.47 24.41 41.09
C GLU A 613 9.28 25.01 42.27
N GLY A 614 9.48 26.33 42.33
CA GLY A 614 9.65 27.06 43.60
C GLY A 614 10.99 26.97 44.36
N ASN A 615 12.16 26.83 43.69
CA ASN A 615 13.46 26.94 44.36
C ASN A 615 14.32 28.11 43.83
N PRO A 616 14.45 29.23 44.57
CA PRO A 616 15.17 30.43 44.11
C PRO A 616 16.71 30.29 44.04
N ARG A 617 17.28 29.10 44.33
CA ARG A 617 18.73 28.87 44.35
C ARG A 617 19.34 28.27 43.08
N LEU A 618 18.53 27.93 42.07
CA LEU A 618 19.02 27.42 40.77
C LEU A 618 18.66 28.39 39.65
N THR A 619 19.44 29.45 39.50
CA THR A 619 19.40 30.32 38.32
C THR A 619 20.09 29.62 37.16
N ILE A 620 19.40 28.67 36.52
CA ILE A 620 19.89 28.08 35.27
C ILE A 620 19.59 29.09 34.18
N GLU A 621 20.61 29.76 33.64
CA GLU A 621 20.42 30.66 32.51
C GLU A 621 19.83 29.86 31.33
N PRO A 622 18.72 30.34 30.71
CA PRO A 622 18.06 29.66 29.59
C PRO A 622 19.01 29.31 28.42
N MET A 623 20.08 30.09 28.27
CA MET A 623 21.14 29.89 27.26
C MET A 623 21.96 28.61 27.45
N SER A 624 21.80 27.88 28.56
CA SER A 624 22.54 26.65 28.86
C SER A 624 21.75 25.35 28.63
N LEU A 625 20.45 25.44 28.31
CA LEU A 625 19.57 24.31 28.03
C LEU A 625 19.67 23.89 26.56
N THR A 626 19.62 22.59 26.33
CA THR A 626 19.78 21.96 25.02
C THR A 626 18.63 21.00 24.75
N ARG A 627 18.47 20.56 23.50
CA ARG A 627 17.49 19.53 23.13
C ARG A 627 17.69 18.20 23.88
N GLU A 628 18.94 17.90 24.22
CA GLU A 628 19.25 16.73 25.05
C GLU A 628 18.62 16.88 26.44
N ASP A 629 18.56 18.09 26.99
CA ASP A 629 17.97 18.36 28.31
C ASP A 629 16.45 18.17 28.32
N VAL A 630 15.77 18.57 27.24
CA VAL A 630 14.34 18.28 27.03
C VAL A 630 14.09 16.78 27.04
N SER A 631 14.86 16.04 26.24
CA SER A 631 14.70 14.60 26.09
C SER A 631 15.08 13.83 27.38
N LEU A 632 16.03 14.38 28.16
CA LEU A 632 16.39 13.89 29.49
C LEU A 632 15.27 14.09 30.51
N ALA A 633 14.66 15.28 30.53
CA ALA A 633 13.65 15.66 31.51
C ALA A 633 12.25 15.14 31.17
N ALA A 634 12.00 14.63 29.96
CA ALA A 634 10.70 14.11 29.53
C ALA A 634 10.40 12.73 30.14
N LEU A 635 9.25 12.62 30.80
CA LEU A 635 8.60 11.36 31.19
C LEU A 635 7.92 10.72 29.98
N ASP A 636 7.23 11.53 29.17
CA ASP A 636 6.65 11.13 27.89
C ASP A 636 7.03 12.16 26.83
N TYR A 637 7.86 11.73 25.86
CA TYR A 637 8.33 12.60 24.79
C TYR A 637 7.25 12.93 23.76
N VAL A 638 6.28 12.03 23.57
CA VAL A 638 5.18 12.19 22.61
C VAL A 638 4.08 13.08 23.19
N ARG A 639 3.72 12.86 24.45
CA ARG A 639 2.73 13.68 25.18
C ARG A 639 3.33 14.93 25.84
N ARG A 640 4.65 15.10 25.74
CA ARG A 640 5.42 16.26 26.24
C ARG A 640 5.23 16.53 27.74
N ILE A 641 5.25 15.46 28.53
CA ILE A 641 5.15 15.51 30.00
C ILE A 641 6.55 15.39 30.58
N PHE A 642 6.95 16.29 31.49
CA PHE A 642 8.23 16.25 32.18
C PHE A 642 8.12 15.55 33.53
N TRP A 643 9.23 14.99 34.02
CA TRP A 643 9.32 14.45 35.36
C TRP A 643 9.10 15.58 36.40
N PRO A 644 8.35 15.34 37.50
CA PRO A 644 8.33 16.27 38.63
C PRO A 644 9.71 16.31 39.31
N ARG A 645 10.21 17.47 39.77
CA ARG A 645 11.56 17.52 40.41
C ARG A 645 11.63 16.78 41.74
N SER A 646 10.50 16.63 42.42
CA SER A 646 10.37 15.85 43.65
C SER A 646 10.49 14.35 43.43
N SER A 647 10.40 13.89 42.17
CA SER A 647 10.50 12.48 41.82
C SER A 647 11.93 12.09 41.48
N GLU A 648 12.36 10.95 42.00
CA GLU A 648 13.63 10.35 41.61
C GLU A 648 13.49 9.74 40.20
N ILE A 649 14.30 10.21 39.25
CA ILE A 649 14.33 9.68 37.88
C ILE A 649 14.93 8.27 37.90
N PRO A 650 14.20 7.26 37.43
CA PRO A 650 14.69 5.89 37.49
C PRO A 650 15.91 5.62 36.60
N TYR A 651 16.80 4.76 37.07
CA TYR A 651 18.08 4.48 36.40
C TYR A 651 17.91 3.92 34.97
N LEU A 652 16.80 3.24 34.68
CA LEU A 652 16.52 2.73 33.33
C LEU A 652 16.38 3.86 32.30
N HIS A 653 15.79 5.00 32.68
CA HIS A 653 15.68 6.19 31.82
C HIS A 653 17.07 6.78 31.53
N VAL A 654 17.89 6.93 32.57
CA VAL A 654 19.29 7.38 32.47
C VAL A 654 20.10 6.48 31.53
N TRP A 655 19.94 5.17 31.65
CA TRP A 655 20.64 4.20 30.83
C TRP A 655 20.19 4.24 29.37
N SER A 656 18.88 4.26 29.11
CA SER A 656 18.31 4.29 27.76
C SER A 656 18.82 5.50 26.98
N ARG A 657 18.76 6.70 27.57
CA ARG A 657 19.28 7.94 26.96
C ARG A 657 20.79 7.92 26.77
N ALA A 658 21.54 7.34 27.72
CA ALA A 658 22.99 7.18 27.58
C ALA A 658 23.36 6.30 26.37
N LYS A 659 22.56 5.27 26.05
CA LYS A 659 22.77 4.42 24.87
C LYS A 659 22.32 5.05 23.58
N GLU A 660 21.15 5.67 23.57
CA GLU A 660 20.63 6.41 22.43
C GLU A 660 21.64 7.47 21.93
N TRP A 661 22.34 8.14 22.85
CA TRP A 661 23.30 9.20 22.51
C TRP A 661 24.77 8.74 22.48
N GLY A 662 25.05 7.46 22.75
CA GLY A 662 26.42 6.94 22.78
C GLY A 662 27.31 7.57 23.87
N ARG A 663 26.75 7.99 25.01
CA ARG A 663 27.47 8.68 26.09
C ARG A 663 27.60 7.81 27.35
N PRO A 664 28.61 8.06 28.23
CA PRO A 664 28.68 7.40 29.53
C PRO A 664 27.52 7.84 30.45
N GLU A 665 26.88 6.89 31.14
CA GLU A 665 25.76 7.14 32.08
C GLU A 665 26.08 8.19 33.14
N LYS A 666 27.32 8.21 33.66
CA LYS A 666 27.78 9.22 34.62
C LYS A 666 27.67 10.66 34.08
N LYS A 667 27.76 10.86 32.76
CA LYS A 667 27.57 12.19 32.15
C LYS A 667 26.09 12.56 32.07
N VAL A 668 25.20 11.59 31.85
CA VAL A 668 23.75 11.79 31.83
C VAL A 668 23.24 12.12 33.24
N VAL A 669 23.65 11.35 34.26
CA VAL A 669 23.32 11.62 35.67
C VAL A 669 23.75 13.03 36.07
N ARG A 670 25.02 13.40 35.81
CA ARG A 670 25.52 14.76 36.10
C ARG A 670 24.77 15.86 35.36
N ARG A 671 24.16 15.57 34.21
CA ARG A 671 23.38 16.55 33.46
C ARG A 671 21.98 16.71 34.07
N LEU A 672 21.33 15.61 34.45
CA LEU A 672 20.07 15.61 35.19
C LEU A 672 20.19 16.29 36.57
N GLU A 673 21.28 16.03 37.30
CA GLU A 673 21.57 16.70 38.59
C GLU A 673 21.71 18.23 38.42
N ARG A 674 22.35 18.69 37.34
CA ARG A 674 22.43 20.13 37.02
C ARG A 674 21.08 20.74 36.65
N LEU A 675 20.18 19.96 36.07
CA LEU A 675 18.79 20.36 35.80
C LEU A 675 17.92 20.27 37.06
N GLY A 676 18.48 19.89 38.22
CA GLY A 676 17.78 19.83 39.50
C GLY A 676 16.98 18.56 39.75
N TYR A 677 17.22 17.49 38.98
CA TYR A 677 16.62 16.18 39.21
C TYR A 677 17.51 15.27 40.05
N THR A 678 16.89 14.39 40.83
CA THR A 678 17.59 13.28 41.48
C THR A 678 17.44 12.02 40.63
N THR A 679 18.45 11.15 40.60
CA THR A 679 18.41 9.91 39.82
C THR A 679 18.67 8.71 40.71
N ALA A 680 17.91 7.63 40.50
CA ALA A 680 18.09 6.39 41.23
C ALA A 680 19.51 5.83 41.01
N PRO A 681 20.17 5.31 42.07
CA PRO A 681 21.50 4.74 41.94
C PRO A 681 21.45 3.52 41.02
N ASN A 682 22.53 3.33 40.26
CA ASN A 682 22.69 2.17 39.39
C ASN A 682 22.59 0.86 40.22
N PRO A 683 21.55 0.02 40.03
CA PRO A 683 21.36 -1.18 40.83
C PRO A 683 22.38 -2.29 40.53
N PHE A 684 23.14 -2.19 39.44
CA PHE A 684 23.86 -3.32 38.83
C PHE A 684 25.37 -3.10 38.64
N GLY A 685 25.90 -1.89 38.85
CA GLY A 685 27.29 -1.57 38.51
C GLY A 685 27.54 -1.61 36.98
N LYS A 686 28.37 -2.52 36.46
CA LYS A 686 28.54 -2.65 35.00
C LYS A 686 27.46 -3.56 34.41
N LEU A 687 26.52 -3.00 33.65
CA LEU A 687 25.55 -3.77 32.86
C LEU A 687 26.27 -4.68 31.86
N LYS A 688 26.04 -5.99 31.96
CA LYS A 688 26.63 -6.98 31.07
C LYS A 688 25.88 -6.93 29.74
N SER A 689 26.52 -7.36 28.65
CA SER A 689 25.86 -7.45 27.33
C SER A 689 24.55 -8.26 27.36
N ARG A 690 24.41 -9.15 28.35
CA ARG A 690 23.28 -10.04 28.58
C ARG A 690 22.08 -9.38 29.30
N ASP A 691 22.28 -8.24 29.95
CA ASP A 691 21.19 -7.46 30.57
C ASP A 691 20.49 -6.56 29.53
N ARG A 692 21.10 -6.35 28.35
CA ARG A 692 20.58 -5.51 27.26
C ARG A 692 19.37 -6.11 26.56
N ALA A 693 19.20 -7.44 26.60
CA ALA A 693 18.06 -8.13 26.00
C ALA A 693 16.74 -7.76 26.68
N LEU A 694 16.74 -7.56 28.00
CA LEU A 694 15.57 -7.09 28.77
C LEU A 694 15.14 -5.67 28.40
N LEU A 695 16.07 -4.90 27.84
CA LEU A 695 15.91 -3.46 27.61
C LEU A 695 15.58 -3.15 26.15
N ASN A 696 15.45 -4.16 25.29
CA ASN A 696 15.07 -4.05 23.90
C ASN A 696 13.65 -4.61 23.71
N ARG A 697 12.82 -3.98 22.88
CA ARG A 697 11.44 -4.45 22.62
C ARG A 697 11.39 -5.82 21.91
N GLY A 698 12.40 -6.18 21.12
CA GLY A 698 12.53 -7.49 20.45
C GLY A 698 13.45 -8.53 21.13
N GLY A 699 13.92 -8.30 22.36
CA GLY A 699 14.77 -9.23 23.10
C GLY A 699 16.18 -9.51 22.54
N ASN A 700 16.63 -8.83 21.48
CA ASN A 700 17.90 -9.12 20.77
C ASN A 700 19.09 -8.24 21.23
N GLY A 701 18.83 -7.26 22.09
CA GLY A 701 19.85 -6.33 22.62
C GLY A 701 20.25 -5.19 21.68
N GLY A 702 19.44 -4.87 20.66
CA GLY A 702 19.56 -3.72 19.76
C GLY A 702 18.52 -2.60 20.01
N SER A 703 18.31 -1.70 19.04
CA SER A 703 17.23 -0.69 19.05
C SER A 703 15.94 -1.27 18.45
N PRO A 704 14.71 -0.86 18.85
CA PRO A 704 14.37 0.17 19.84
C PRO A 704 14.40 -0.31 21.31
N TRP A 705 14.81 0.59 22.20
CA TRP A 705 14.94 0.33 23.64
C TRP A 705 13.61 0.59 24.37
N ARG A 706 13.34 -0.18 25.43
CA ARG A 706 12.14 -0.05 26.28
C ARG A 706 12.18 1.22 27.13
N ALA A 707 11.01 1.83 27.32
CA ALA A 707 10.83 2.96 28.23
C ALA A 707 10.46 2.48 29.63
N LEU A 708 10.58 3.35 30.63
CA LEU A 708 10.13 3.03 31.98
C LEU A 708 8.59 3.02 32.03
N GLY A 709 8.00 2.00 32.66
CA GLY A 709 6.56 1.77 32.66
C GLY A 709 6.08 0.86 31.53
N ASP A 710 6.95 0.51 30.58
CA ASP A 710 6.65 -0.58 29.62
C ASP A 710 6.38 -1.87 30.41
N THR A 711 5.26 -2.52 30.10
CA THR A 711 4.96 -3.85 30.62
C THR A 711 5.79 -4.92 29.89
N LEU A 712 6.20 -5.94 30.64
CA LEU A 712 6.83 -7.15 30.15
C LEU A 712 5.82 -8.28 30.30
N SER A 713 5.32 -8.75 29.16
CA SER A 713 4.49 -9.95 29.08
C SER A 713 5.30 -11.22 29.41
N LEU A 714 4.62 -12.30 29.80
CA LEU A 714 5.28 -13.59 30.04
C LEU A 714 5.97 -14.14 28.77
N LEU A 715 5.46 -13.80 27.58
CA LEU A 715 6.05 -14.15 26.29
C LEU A 715 7.37 -13.44 26.04
N GLU A 716 7.45 -12.13 26.28
CA GLU A 716 8.69 -11.36 26.15
C GLU A 716 9.73 -11.80 27.19
N VAL A 717 9.29 -12.15 28.40
CA VAL A 717 10.15 -12.77 29.42
C VAL A 717 10.72 -14.10 28.91
N ALA A 718 9.92 -14.91 28.19
CA ALA A 718 10.39 -16.15 27.57
C ALA A 718 11.39 -15.90 26.43
N LEU A 719 11.14 -14.90 25.57
CA LEU A 719 12.04 -14.50 24.48
C LEU A 719 13.38 -13.98 25.02
N VAL A 720 13.35 -13.15 26.06
CA VAL A 720 14.57 -12.65 26.72
C VAL A 720 15.30 -13.75 27.47
N SER A 721 14.57 -14.68 28.10
CA SER A 721 15.15 -15.90 28.69
C SER A 721 15.91 -16.72 27.64
N GLN A 722 15.36 -16.85 26.43
CA GLN A 722 15.96 -17.57 25.32
C GLN A 722 17.19 -16.86 24.70
N SER A 723 17.13 -15.54 24.49
CA SER A 723 18.22 -14.77 23.88
C SER A 723 19.40 -14.56 24.85
N SER A 724 19.11 -14.43 26.15
CA SER A 724 20.12 -14.22 27.20
C SER A 724 20.67 -15.51 27.81
N GLY A 725 20.01 -16.66 27.59
CA GLY A 725 20.35 -17.95 28.19
C GLY A 725 20.06 -18.03 29.71
N ARG A 726 19.17 -17.20 30.23
CA ARG A 726 18.76 -17.16 31.65
C ARG A 726 17.47 -17.92 31.85
N SER A 727 17.18 -18.37 33.07
CA SER A 727 15.86 -18.92 33.41
C SER A 727 14.81 -17.80 33.47
N MET A 728 13.55 -18.08 33.10
CA MET A 728 12.45 -17.11 33.20
C MET A 728 12.33 -16.49 34.60
N LYS A 729 12.48 -17.29 35.66
CA LYS A 729 12.49 -16.78 37.05
C LYS A 729 13.55 -15.70 37.27
N LYS A 730 14.73 -15.87 36.67
CA LYS A 730 15.80 -14.89 36.76
C LYS A 730 15.49 -13.64 35.93
N VAL A 731 14.95 -13.81 34.72
CA VAL A 731 14.51 -12.72 33.84
C VAL A 731 13.41 -11.88 34.50
N LEU A 732 12.42 -12.50 35.15
CA LEU A 732 11.35 -11.81 35.90
C LEU A 732 11.91 -10.98 37.06
N VAL A 733 12.81 -11.57 37.86
CA VAL A 733 13.47 -10.87 38.97
C VAL A 733 14.30 -9.69 38.45
N ASP A 734 14.99 -9.85 37.33
CA ASP A 734 15.80 -8.79 36.74
C ASP A 734 14.93 -7.69 36.08
N ALA A 735 13.79 -8.04 35.48
CA ALA A 735 12.81 -7.11 34.94
C ALA A 735 12.17 -6.24 36.04
N GLN A 736 11.74 -6.85 37.14
CA GLN A 736 11.23 -6.13 38.32
C GLN A 736 12.28 -5.19 38.91
N ARG A 737 13.54 -5.63 38.96
CA ARG A 737 14.66 -4.79 39.42
C ARG A 737 14.99 -3.63 38.47
N LEU A 738 14.62 -3.73 37.20
CA LEU A 738 14.77 -2.67 36.19
C LEU A 738 13.58 -1.70 36.18
N GLY A 739 12.56 -1.91 37.04
CA GLY A 739 11.36 -1.08 37.09
C GLY A 739 10.40 -1.35 35.94
N LEU A 740 10.52 -2.49 35.27
CA LEU A 740 9.55 -2.95 34.27
C LEU A 740 8.38 -3.62 34.99
N LEU A 741 7.16 -3.24 34.61
CA LEU A 741 5.95 -3.86 35.17
C LEU A 741 5.78 -5.22 34.51
N ILE A 742 5.55 -6.27 35.29
CA ILE A 742 5.19 -7.57 34.71
C ILE A 742 3.67 -7.61 34.65
N ASP A 743 3.15 -7.71 33.44
CA ASP A 743 1.74 -8.03 33.30
C ASP A 743 1.56 -9.53 33.57
N ALA A 744 1.05 -9.84 34.76
CA ALA A 744 0.69 -11.20 35.18
C ALA A 744 -0.83 -11.43 35.10
N SER A 745 -1.59 -10.45 34.61
CA SER A 745 -3.07 -10.51 34.53
C SER A 745 -3.57 -11.25 33.30
N SER A 746 -2.68 -11.61 32.40
CA SER A 746 -3.02 -12.32 31.20
C SER A 746 -3.27 -13.80 31.49
N ASP A 747 -4.42 -14.31 31.06
CA ASP A 747 -4.72 -15.71 30.76
C ASP A 747 -3.80 -16.28 29.64
N ASP A 748 -2.50 -15.98 29.69
CA ASP A 748 -1.46 -16.13 28.65
C ASP A 748 -1.00 -17.57 28.42
N PHE A 749 -1.66 -18.54 29.06
CA PHE A 749 -1.52 -19.97 28.77
C PHE A 749 -2.89 -20.61 28.53
N LEU A 750 -3.74 -19.98 27.74
CA LEU A 750 -4.71 -20.77 26.98
C LEU A 750 -3.95 -21.46 25.85
N VAL A 751 -3.49 -22.68 26.14
CA VAL A 751 -3.43 -23.72 25.11
C VAL A 751 -4.76 -23.65 24.39
N VAL A 752 -4.74 -23.26 23.12
CA VAL A 752 -5.92 -23.29 22.24
C VAL A 752 -6.49 -24.71 22.32
N ARG A 753 -7.52 -24.89 23.13
CA ARG A 753 -8.37 -26.06 23.04
C ARG A 753 -9.41 -25.68 21.99
N PRO A 754 -9.50 -26.41 20.87
CA PRO A 754 -10.62 -26.19 19.95
C PRO A 754 -11.93 -26.29 20.75
N GLY A 755 -12.85 -25.36 20.51
CA GLY A 755 -14.19 -25.47 21.06
C GLY A 755 -14.82 -26.80 20.65
N PRO A 756 -15.74 -27.36 21.45
CA PRO A 756 -16.42 -28.59 21.07
C PRO A 756 -17.08 -28.39 19.71
N VAL A 757 -16.67 -29.19 18.73
CA VAL A 757 -17.40 -29.37 17.47
C VAL A 757 -18.70 -30.07 17.87
N THR A 758 -19.80 -29.32 17.95
CA THR A 758 -21.14 -29.92 18.02
C THR A 758 -21.41 -30.60 16.68
N PRO A 759 -21.89 -31.85 16.66
CA PRO A 759 -22.08 -32.64 15.44
C PRO A 759 -23.07 -32.06 14.45
#